data_AF-A0A0G3G4M4-F1
#
_entry.id   AF-A0A0G3G4M4-F1
#
_cell.length_a   1.000
_cell.length_b   1.000
_cell.length_c   1.000
_cell.angle_alpha   90.00
_cell.angle_beta   90.00
_cell.angle_gamma   90.00
#
_symmetry.space_group_name_H-M   'P 1'
#
loop_
_entity.id
_entity.type
_entity.pdbx_description
1 polymer ?
#
loop_
_entity_poly.entity_id
_entity_poly.type
_entity_poly.pdbx_seq_one_letter_code
_entity_poly.pdbx_strand_id
1 'polypeptide(L)'
;MRHPSTLPRLLILLISLSVAAPAMAANSDGASVYTIGVLAFRDAEETTAQWQPTADYLSTQVDAAEFRIQALNYPDLEQAVATGDVDFVLTNTGHYVRLEAQQGITRLATLIAEEQGQPIRQFGGTILVLDERNDLQSLDDLRGQRLLAVEEDSLGGWLAGYGALRDAGVEPFEDLASVHYTGMPHYRVLEGVLTGEADAGMVRTGVLEERLQSGELPADTLRVLAPRKTAGFPFAHSTRLYPEWPFSRLGHTPDQLAEAVTIALLSLPADHPAAREGGYHGWSAPLSYAAVHELLEELGRPPYDRTVAITLRAYWEARPDVLLGFMAGLLLLSGLAALYYRRLTRRLSLEVEQRRAAEGRLRAHEARLAYQAGHDPLTGLPNRTLLQEHLDEAMQQASQREGLVAILFVDLDRFKNINDSLGHRVGDDLLQILGERLKTRFKARTVARIGGDEFIAVIDDAAEHQELEARARQLLELIAEPFAVGGWTNLQVGASIGIALFPEDATEAGELLTQADAAMYEAKDAGRNTFRFYRTALTDAANQRLEIENRLRHALVQNELEVFYQPQVHMTSGKITGIEALVRWRDPERGLIAPDVFIPLAEETGLITAIGDFVLREACRQVVEWDRQGLPPLEVSVNLSARQVAAPGLLHQLRQVLHESGLPAQRLTLELTESTLMEQADTTRGTLQQIKGLGIALAIDDFGTGYSSLAYLKEFAIDILKIDQTFVRDLPEDRNDAELAMTIIDMAHNLGLDVLAEGVETQAQRAFLAAQGCDAWQGYLCSRPLPAASLARLVNDHEPEPFARRTPVKAAMAPRRHLRS
;
A
#
# COMPACT_ATOMS: atom_id res chain seq x y z
N MET A 1 20.72 42.30 -1.02
CA MET A 1 20.85 42.95 0.30
C MET A 1 19.50 42.84 1.00
N ARG A 2 19.30 42.26 2.17
CA ARG A 2 20.13 41.47 3.10
C ARG A 2 19.19 40.41 3.69
N HIS A 3 19.71 39.21 3.83
CA HIS A 3 19.18 38.11 4.62
C HIS A 3 19.63 38.31 6.10
N PRO A 4 19.37 37.38 7.03
CA PRO A 4 18.61 37.58 8.27
C PRO A 4 19.52 37.40 9.52
N SER A 5 18.98 36.77 10.58
CA SER A 5 19.62 36.28 11.83
C SER A 5 19.59 37.31 12.97
N THR A 6 19.31 36.96 14.23
CA THR A 6 19.78 35.80 15.02
C THR A 6 18.86 35.50 16.23
N LEU A 7 18.64 34.20 16.50
CA LEU A 7 18.44 33.58 17.83
C LEU A 7 19.67 33.86 18.76
N PRO A 8 19.95 33.14 19.87
CA PRO A 8 19.25 32.90 21.15
C PRO A 8 20.21 33.11 22.36
N ARG A 9 19.76 32.84 23.61
CA ARG A 9 20.51 32.26 24.76
C ARG A 9 19.88 32.71 26.10
N LEU A 10 19.89 32.01 27.24
CA LEU A 10 20.12 30.62 27.67
C LEU A 10 20.25 30.70 29.21
N LEU A 11 19.52 29.88 29.97
CA LEU A 11 19.92 29.20 31.22
C LEU A 11 18.65 28.44 31.71
N ILE A 12 18.44 27.13 31.66
CA ILE A 12 19.22 25.89 31.86
C ILE A 12 19.59 25.58 33.33
N LEU A 13 18.93 24.51 33.84
CA LEU A 13 19.31 23.47 34.83
C LEU A 13 19.47 23.89 36.32
N LEU A 14 19.07 23.17 37.37
CA LEU A 14 18.77 21.75 37.71
C LEU A 14 17.76 21.76 38.90
N ILE A 15 16.91 20.76 39.16
CA ILE A 15 17.22 19.46 39.77
C ILE A 15 16.08 18.46 39.48
N SER A 16 16.50 17.22 39.29
CA SER A 16 15.85 15.97 38.92
C SER A 16 15.13 15.19 40.05
N LEU A 17 14.20 14.30 39.65
CA LEU A 17 13.76 13.03 40.30
C LEU A 17 13.05 13.16 41.68
N SER A 18 11.87 12.57 41.98
CA SER A 18 11.45 11.19 41.73
C SER A 18 10.09 10.88 42.42
N VAL A 19 9.37 9.87 41.90
CA VAL A 19 8.51 8.88 42.61
C VAL A 19 7.01 9.17 42.89
N ALA A 20 6.23 8.18 42.43
CA ALA A 20 4.96 7.63 42.93
C ALA A 20 3.62 8.22 42.49
N ALA A 21 2.86 7.35 41.82
CA ALA A 21 1.40 7.37 41.74
C ALA A 21 0.73 7.44 43.12
N PRO A 22 -0.58 7.71 43.12
CA PRO A 22 -1.46 6.76 43.80
C PRO A 22 -2.58 6.27 42.88
N ALA A 23 -2.75 4.96 42.88
CA ALA A 23 -4.01 4.30 42.60
C ALA A 23 -4.97 4.50 43.79
N MET A 24 -6.27 4.60 43.47
CA MET A 24 -7.44 4.26 44.29
C MET A 24 -7.67 4.89 45.67
N ALA A 25 -8.79 5.62 45.77
CA ALA A 25 -9.90 5.45 46.73
C ALA A 25 -10.90 6.62 46.49
N ALA A 26 -12.10 6.46 45.93
CA ALA A 26 -13.28 5.76 46.45
C ALA A 26 -13.68 6.21 47.87
N ASN A 27 -14.61 7.18 47.95
CA ASN A 27 -15.82 7.10 48.76
C ASN A 27 -16.63 8.41 48.65
N SER A 28 -17.76 8.34 47.94
CA SER A 28 -18.95 9.13 48.25
C SER A 28 -20.13 8.17 48.26
N ASP A 29 -20.57 7.78 49.45
CA ASP A 29 -21.73 6.94 49.75
C ASP A 29 -23.05 7.66 49.37
N GLY A 30 -23.30 7.81 48.07
CA GLY A 30 -24.59 8.25 47.53
C GLY A 30 -24.93 7.42 46.30
N ALA A 31 -26.16 6.92 46.22
CA ALA A 31 -26.63 6.28 44.99
C ALA A 31 -26.50 7.27 43.83
N SER A 32 -25.95 6.82 42.71
CA SER A 32 -25.89 7.65 41.50
C SER A 32 -27.29 7.75 40.91
N VAL A 33 -27.75 8.97 40.65
CA VAL A 33 -29.09 9.21 40.09
C VAL A 33 -29.00 9.13 38.57
N TYR A 34 -29.87 8.31 37.97
CA TYR A 34 -29.99 8.09 36.54
C TYR A 34 -31.40 8.47 36.07
N THR A 35 -31.49 9.09 34.89
CA THR A 35 -32.75 9.60 34.36
C THR A 35 -33.24 8.74 33.20
N ILE A 36 -34.53 8.36 33.24
CA ILE A 36 -35.21 7.64 32.16
C ILE A 36 -36.13 8.62 31.44
N GLY A 37 -35.76 9.02 30.23
CA GLY A 37 -36.60 9.81 29.35
C GLY A 37 -37.73 8.96 28.78
N VAL A 38 -38.98 9.35 29.01
CA VAL A 38 -40.16 8.63 28.49
C VAL A 38 -40.98 9.53 27.58
N LEU A 39 -41.33 9.02 26.40
CA LEU A 39 -42.18 9.77 25.46
C LEU A 39 -43.61 9.95 26.01
N ALA A 40 -44.01 11.21 26.19
CA ALA A 40 -45.35 11.62 26.59
C ALA A 40 -46.12 12.18 25.38
N PHE A 41 -47.28 11.59 25.04
CA PHE A 41 -48.10 12.06 23.93
C PHE A 41 -49.00 13.26 24.27
N ARG A 42 -49.30 13.48 25.56
CA ARG A 42 -50.28 14.49 26.00
C ARG A 42 -49.92 15.14 27.32
N ASP A 43 -49.91 14.35 28.39
CA ASP A 43 -49.71 14.83 29.75
C ASP A 43 -48.44 14.22 30.35
N ALA A 44 -47.49 15.10 30.68
CA ALA A 44 -46.22 14.71 31.27
C ALA A 44 -46.38 14.23 32.72
N GLU A 45 -47.34 14.76 33.48
CA GLU A 45 -47.61 14.32 34.85
C GLU A 45 -48.22 12.93 34.86
N GLU A 46 -49.19 12.65 33.98
CA GLU A 46 -49.80 11.32 33.84
C GLU A 46 -48.77 10.28 33.35
N THR A 47 -47.95 10.64 32.36
CA THR A 47 -46.88 9.76 31.85
C THR A 47 -45.83 9.49 32.94
N THR A 48 -45.47 10.50 33.74
CA THR A 48 -44.56 10.32 34.86
C THR A 48 -45.18 9.38 35.90
N ALA A 49 -46.43 9.60 36.28
CA ALA A 49 -47.14 8.74 37.23
C ALA A 49 -47.24 7.28 36.75
N GLN A 50 -47.48 7.06 35.46
CA GLN A 50 -47.55 5.73 34.86
C GLN A 50 -46.22 4.98 34.96
N TRP A 51 -45.09 5.65 34.66
CA TRP A 51 -43.79 4.98 34.55
C TRP A 51 -42.94 5.05 35.82
N GLN A 52 -43.26 5.93 36.77
CA GLN A 52 -42.49 6.09 38.02
C GLN A 52 -42.39 4.79 38.84
N PRO A 53 -43.44 3.97 38.97
CA PRO A 53 -43.34 2.65 39.62
C PRO A 53 -42.28 1.73 38.99
N THR A 54 -42.01 1.88 37.68
CA THR A 54 -40.95 1.12 36.98
C THR A 54 -39.56 1.63 37.36
N ALA A 55 -39.38 2.95 37.45
CA ALA A 55 -38.13 3.55 37.92
C ALA A 55 -37.86 3.21 39.40
N ASP A 56 -38.90 3.21 40.23
CA ASP A 56 -38.81 2.81 41.64
C ASP A 56 -38.38 1.35 41.75
N TYR A 57 -38.97 0.45 40.95
CA TYR A 57 -38.54 -0.94 40.88
C TYR A 57 -37.06 -1.07 40.50
N LEU A 58 -36.60 -0.41 39.44
CA LEU A 58 -35.19 -0.44 39.03
C LEU A 58 -34.26 0.06 40.14
N SER A 59 -34.66 1.09 40.88
CA SER A 59 -33.91 1.63 42.02
C SER A 59 -33.80 0.63 43.19
N THR A 60 -34.72 -0.32 43.30
CA THR A 60 -34.65 -1.40 44.30
C THR A 60 -33.82 -2.59 43.85
N GLN A 61 -33.69 -2.82 42.54
CA GLN A 61 -33.01 -4.01 41.99
C GLN A 61 -31.55 -3.76 41.63
N VAL A 62 -31.18 -2.51 41.37
CA VAL A 62 -29.82 -2.15 40.95
C VAL A 62 -29.12 -1.44 42.11
N ASP A 63 -28.10 -2.11 42.66
CA ASP A 63 -27.35 -1.60 43.81
C ASP A 63 -26.70 -0.24 43.50
N ALA A 64 -26.80 0.69 44.44
CA ALA A 64 -26.20 2.03 44.39
C ALA A 64 -26.64 2.91 43.18
N ALA A 65 -27.82 2.65 42.60
CA ALA A 65 -28.43 3.45 41.55
C ALA A 65 -29.87 3.89 41.93
N GLU A 66 -30.20 5.16 41.68
CA GLU A 66 -31.58 5.69 41.81
C GLU A 66 -32.07 6.10 40.41
N PHE A 67 -33.25 5.68 40.00
CA PHE A 67 -33.82 5.99 38.69
C PHE A 67 -35.01 6.95 38.83
N ARG A 68 -35.11 7.92 37.92
CA ARG A 68 -36.23 8.87 37.87
C ARG A 68 -36.81 8.96 36.48
N ILE A 69 -38.14 9.11 36.38
CA ILE A 69 -38.80 9.34 35.11
C ILE A 69 -38.76 10.83 34.76
N GLN A 70 -38.42 11.11 33.51
CA GLN A 70 -38.61 12.41 32.89
C GLN A 70 -39.51 12.23 31.68
N ALA A 71 -40.79 12.57 31.83
CA ALA A 71 -41.76 12.54 30.74
C ALA A 71 -41.54 13.73 29.79
N LEU A 72 -41.31 13.45 28.51
CA LEU A 72 -40.89 14.43 27.50
C LEU A 72 -41.71 14.25 26.22
N ASN A 73 -42.07 15.35 25.56
CA ASN A 73 -42.64 15.27 24.21
C ASN A 73 -41.53 14.91 23.19
N TYR A 74 -41.87 14.76 21.90
CA TYR A 74 -40.90 14.41 20.87
C TYR A 74 -39.68 15.36 20.82
N PRO A 75 -39.83 16.69 20.60
CA PRO A 75 -38.69 17.61 20.60
C PRO A 75 -37.83 17.57 21.86
N ASP A 76 -38.48 17.55 23.03
CA ASP A 76 -37.76 17.62 24.30
C ASP A 76 -37.01 16.31 24.60
N LEU A 77 -37.58 15.16 24.19
CA LEU A 77 -36.92 13.86 24.31
C LEU A 77 -35.74 13.74 23.34
N GLU A 78 -35.91 14.17 22.08
CA GLU A 78 -34.82 14.22 21.10
C GLU A 78 -33.67 15.11 21.61
N GLN A 79 -34.01 16.29 22.16
CA GLN A 79 -33.03 17.20 22.74
C GLN A 79 -32.31 16.59 23.94
N ALA A 80 -33.05 16.00 24.90
CA ALA A 80 -32.48 15.40 26.10
C ALA A 80 -31.54 14.22 25.77
N VAL A 81 -31.86 13.44 24.74
CA VAL A 81 -30.97 12.37 24.25
C VAL A 81 -29.72 12.94 23.61
N ALA A 82 -29.84 14.01 22.82
CA ALA A 82 -28.70 14.65 22.16
C ALA A 82 -27.76 15.38 23.13
N THR A 83 -28.28 15.95 24.22
CA THR A 83 -27.48 16.61 25.27
C THR A 83 -26.90 15.65 26.29
N GLY A 84 -27.41 14.41 26.35
CA GLY A 84 -27.05 13.43 27.38
C GLY A 84 -27.69 13.73 28.75
N ASP A 85 -28.82 14.45 28.77
CA ASP A 85 -29.55 14.79 30.00
C ASP A 85 -30.34 13.59 30.57
N VAL A 86 -30.49 12.53 29.77
CA VAL A 86 -31.08 11.24 30.16
C VAL A 86 -30.08 10.11 29.98
N ASP A 87 -30.23 9.02 30.74
CA ASP A 87 -29.37 7.84 30.64
C ASP A 87 -30.06 6.70 29.89
N PHE A 88 -31.39 6.62 30.03
CA PHE A 88 -32.22 5.62 29.37
C PHE A 88 -33.38 6.28 28.67
N VAL A 89 -33.91 5.62 27.65
CA VAL A 89 -35.01 6.11 26.83
C VAL A 89 -36.04 5.01 26.63
N LEU A 90 -37.30 5.36 26.89
CA LEU A 90 -38.46 4.59 26.49
C LEU A 90 -39.31 5.43 25.53
N THR A 91 -39.43 4.96 24.29
CA THR A 91 -40.15 5.70 23.27
C THR A 91 -40.84 4.77 22.30
N ASN A 92 -41.70 5.32 21.44
CA ASN A 92 -42.42 4.50 20.48
C ASN A 92 -41.50 3.91 19.40
N THR A 93 -41.97 2.85 18.76
CA THR A 93 -41.20 2.04 17.80
C THR A 93 -40.62 2.83 16.64
N GLY A 94 -41.37 3.78 16.06
CA GLY A 94 -40.90 4.60 14.94
C GLY A 94 -39.87 5.65 15.38
N HIS A 95 -40.11 6.31 16.51
CA HIS A 95 -39.20 7.32 17.05
C HIS A 95 -37.89 6.72 17.53
N TYR A 96 -37.95 5.51 18.10
CA TYR A 96 -36.74 4.77 18.47
C TYR A 96 -35.79 4.60 17.28
N VAL A 97 -36.28 4.19 16.09
CA VAL A 97 -35.43 3.99 14.91
C VAL A 97 -34.73 5.30 14.50
N ARG A 98 -35.42 6.43 14.65
CA ARG A 98 -34.84 7.76 14.41
C ARG A 98 -33.73 8.07 15.42
N LEU A 99 -33.98 7.85 16.71
CA LEU A 99 -32.97 8.07 17.76
C LEU A 99 -31.78 7.10 17.65
N GLU A 100 -32.01 5.84 17.28
CA GLU A 100 -30.94 4.85 17.03
C GLU A 100 -30.01 5.34 15.91
N ALA A 101 -30.57 5.81 14.80
CA ALA A 101 -29.78 6.31 13.69
C ALA A 101 -29.07 7.64 13.97
N GLN A 102 -29.69 8.54 14.73
CA GLN A 102 -29.15 9.88 14.99
C GLN A 102 -28.18 9.92 16.17
N GLN A 103 -28.45 9.17 17.25
CA GLN A 103 -27.77 9.28 18.54
C GLN A 103 -27.15 7.96 19.01
N GLY A 104 -27.28 6.87 18.23
CA GLY A 104 -26.62 5.59 18.53
C GLY A 104 -27.13 4.87 19.78
N ILE A 105 -28.38 5.14 20.20
CA ILE A 105 -28.97 4.48 21.38
C ILE A 105 -29.13 2.97 21.16
N THR A 106 -28.92 2.18 22.22
CA THR A 106 -28.91 0.70 22.13
C THR A 106 -30.07 0.11 22.91
N ARG A 107 -30.87 -0.79 22.30
CA ARG A 107 -31.98 -1.49 22.95
C ARG A 107 -31.47 -2.45 24.02
N LEU A 108 -32.10 -2.42 25.18
CA LEU A 108 -31.90 -3.36 26.28
C LEU A 108 -33.03 -4.39 26.36
N ALA A 109 -34.28 -3.94 26.18
CA ALA A 109 -35.46 -4.77 26.26
C ALA A 109 -36.58 -4.24 25.34
N THR A 110 -37.56 -5.09 25.03
CA THR A 110 -38.79 -4.69 24.32
C THR A 110 -40.00 -4.93 25.21
N LEU A 111 -40.87 -3.93 25.32
CA LEU A 111 -42.09 -3.95 26.12
C LEU A 111 -43.01 -5.10 25.68
N ILE A 112 -43.63 -5.76 26.65
CA ILE A 112 -44.75 -6.67 26.45
C ILE A 112 -45.99 -5.92 26.92
N ALA A 113 -46.79 -5.40 25.99
CA ALA A 113 -48.04 -4.74 26.32
C ALA A 113 -49.09 -5.78 26.74
N GLU A 114 -50.06 -5.35 27.55
CA GLU A 114 -51.20 -6.16 27.95
C GLU A 114 -52.44 -5.67 27.19
N GLU A 115 -53.00 -6.52 26.34
CA GLU A 115 -54.21 -6.20 25.58
C GLU A 115 -55.24 -7.32 25.78
N GLN A 116 -56.42 -6.97 26.29
CA GLN A 116 -57.48 -7.93 26.65
C GLN A 116 -57.01 -9.09 27.56
N GLY A 117 -56.05 -8.84 28.45
CA GLY A 117 -55.46 -9.84 29.34
C GLY A 117 -54.50 -10.82 28.66
N GLN A 118 -54.07 -10.53 27.43
CA GLN A 118 -53.04 -11.29 26.72
C GLN A 118 -51.75 -10.49 26.55
N PRO A 119 -50.57 -11.11 26.76
CA PRO A 119 -49.29 -10.48 26.51
C PRO A 119 -49.02 -10.38 25.00
N ILE A 120 -48.88 -9.15 24.51
CA ILE A 120 -48.49 -8.89 23.12
C ILE A 120 -47.12 -8.20 23.06
N ARG A 121 -46.29 -8.61 22.10
CA ARG A 121 -44.93 -8.06 21.91
C ARG A 121 -44.77 -7.27 20.63
N GLN A 122 -45.82 -7.29 19.81
CA GLN A 122 -45.88 -6.65 18.51
C GLN A 122 -47.28 -6.09 18.32
N PHE A 123 -47.42 -5.10 17.46
CA PHE A 123 -48.69 -4.53 17.03
C PHE A 123 -48.76 -4.42 15.51
N GLY A 124 -49.96 -4.24 14.97
CA GLY A 124 -50.20 -3.95 13.57
C GLY A 124 -50.93 -2.64 13.36
N GLY A 125 -51.06 -2.26 12.09
CA GLY A 125 -52.05 -1.30 11.62
C GLY A 125 -53.29 -2.03 11.08
N THR A 126 -54.42 -1.37 11.20
CA THR A 126 -55.73 -1.87 10.80
C THR A 126 -56.40 -0.80 9.95
N ILE A 127 -56.76 -1.19 8.73
CA ILE A 127 -57.56 -0.36 7.82
C ILE A 127 -59.01 -0.76 8.02
N LEU A 128 -59.85 0.18 8.41
CA LEU A 128 -61.23 -0.02 8.82
C LEU A 128 -62.18 0.60 7.80
N VAL A 129 -63.28 -0.09 7.55
CA VAL A 129 -64.39 0.38 6.71
C VAL A 129 -65.70 0.08 7.42
N LEU A 130 -66.78 0.79 7.06
CA LEU A 130 -68.13 0.45 7.51
C LEU A 130 -68.48 -0.98 7.06
N ASP A 131 -69.09 -1.76 7.95
CA ASP A 131 -69.43 -3.16 7.65
C ASP A 131 -70.35 -3.27 6.41
N GLU A 132 -71.26 -2.31 6.24
CA GLU A 132 -72.19 -2.25 5.11
C GLU A 132 -71.54 -1.94 3.74
N ARG A 133 -70.28 -1.45 3.71
CA ARG A 133 -69.53 -1.14 2.47
C ARG A 133 -69.02 -2.42 1.81
N ASN A 134 -69.93 -3.18 1.21
CA ASN A 134 -69.63 -4.44 0.54
C ASN A 134 -68.78 -4.27 -0.73
N ASP A 135 -68.68 -3.05 -1.25
CA ASP A 135 -67.82 -2.67 -2.38
C ASP A 135 -66.32 -2.65 -2.03
N LEU A 136 -65.94 -2.55 -0.75
CA LEU A 136 -64.54 -2.47 -0.33
C LEU A 136 -64.05 -3.79 0.28
N GLN A 137 -63.56 -4.75 -0.51
CA GLN A 137 -63.16 -6.08 0.01
C GLN A 137 -61.65 -6.24 0.14
N SER A 138 -60.89 -5.56 -0.70
CA SER A 138 -59.44 -5.60 -0.81
C SER A 138 -58.84 -4.21 -0.64
N LEU A 139 -57.52 -4.15 -0.46
CA LEU A 139 -56.81 -2.87 -0.38
C LEU A 139 -56.85 -2.08 -1.70
N ASP A 140 -56.96 -2.76 -2.85
CA ASP A 140 -57.06 -2.13 -4.18
C ASP A 140 -58.40 -1.39 -4.37
N ASP A 141 -59.47 -1.82 -3.67
CA ASP A 141 -60.78 -1.17 -3.74
C ASP A 141 -60.78 0.23 -3.10
N LEU A 142 -59.71 0.60 -2.40
CA LEU A 142 -59.56 1.94 -1.83
C LEU A 142 -59.23 3.01 -2.88
N ARG A 143 -58.90 2.65 -4.12
CA ARG A 143 -58.69 3.65 -5.18
C ARG A 143 -59.90 4.56 -5.33
N GLY A 144 -59.68 5.87 -5.27
CA GLY A 144 -60.71 6.90 -5.34
C GLY A 144 -61.54 7.06 -4.06
N GLN A 145 -61.21 6.38 -2.95
CA GLN A 145 -61.89 6.53 -1.67
C GLN A 145 -61.22 7.59 -0.79
N ARG A 146 -61.97 8.15 0.17
CA ARG A 146 -61.41 9.06 1.19
C ARG A 146 -60.94 8.25 2.38
N LEU A 147 -59.78 8.60 2.92
CA LEU A 147 -59.17 7.88 4.02
C LEU A 147 -58.77 8.82 5.16
N LEU A 148 -59.12 8.43 6.40
CA LEU A 148 -58.64 9.06 7.62
C LEU A 148 -57.48 8.29 8.21
N ALA A 149 -56.51 9.00 8.74
CA ALA A 149 -55.39 8.46 9.49
C ALA A 149 -55.12 9.33 10.71
N VAL A 150 -54.25 8.87 11.61
CA VAL A 150 -54.00 9.61 12.86
C VAL A 150 -53.08 10.79 12.61
N GLU A 151 -51.81 10.53 12.33
CA GLU A 151 -50.77 11.51 12.07
C GLU A 151 -49.79 10.93 11.06
N GLU A 152 -49.11 11.79 10.30
CA GLU A 152 -48.20 11.39 9.22
C GLU A 152 -47.00 10.55 9.71
N ASP A 153 -46.52 10.80 10.93
CA ASP A 153 -45.39 10.05 11.50
C ASP A 153 -45.82 8.90 12.42
N SER A 154 -47.13 8.64 12.52
CA SER A 154 -47.64 7.57 13.37
C SER A 154 -47.39 6.21 12.71
N LEU A 155 -46.48 5.41 13.31
CA LEU A 155 -46.13 4.09 12.77
C LEU A 155 -47.36 3.18 12.63
N GLY A 156 -48.14 3.01 13.70
CA GLY A 156 -49.35 2.18 13.70
C GLY A 156 -50.60 2.88 13.16
N GLY A 157 -50.64 4.21 13.18
CA GLY A 157 -51.80 4.99 12.75
C GLY A 157 -51.78 5.42 11.28
N TRP A 158 -50.63 5.32 10.59
CA TRP A 158 -50.50 5.67 9.19
C TRP A 158 -49.45 4.83 8.46
N LEU A 159 -48.17 4.89 8.88
CA LEU A 159 -47.05 4.37 8.08
C LEU A 159 -47.15 2.88 7.78
N ALA A 160 -47.57 2.07 8.76
CA ALA A 160 -47.80 0.64 8.56
C ALA A 160 -48.89 0.37 7.50
N GLY A 161 -49.96 1.17 7.51
CA GLY A 161 -51.04 1.11 6.55
C GLY A 161 -50.62 1.62 5.17
N TYR A 162 -49.83 2.69 5.11
CA TYR A 162 -49.22 3.18 3.88
C TYR A 162 -48.37 2.07 3.23
N GLY A 163 -47.46 1.44 3.97
CA GLY A 163 -46.70 0.30 3.45
C GLY A 163 -47.58 -0.82 2.90
N ALA A 164 -48.65 -1.19 3.60
CA ALA A 164 -49.58 -2.21 3.12
C ALA A 164 -50.36 -1.81 1.86
N LEU A 165 -50.70 -0.52 1.69
CA LEU A 165 -51.31 -0.02 0.46
C LEU A 165 -50.33 -0.08 -0.71
N ARG A 166 -49.06 0.31 -0.52
CA ARG A 166 -48.03 0.21 -1.55
C ARG A 166 -47.73 -1.24 -1.94
N ASP A 167 -47.68 -2.14 -0.96
CA ASP A 167 -47.54 -3.58 -1.20
C ASP A 167 -48.70 -4.13 -2.07
N ALA A 168 -49.89 -3.55 -1.93
CA ALA A 168 -51.06 -3.84 -2.76
C ALA A 168 -51.10 -3.04 -4.09
N GLY A 169 -50.09 -2.22 -4.38
CA GLY A 169 -49.97 -1.40 -5.58
C GLY A 169 -50.77 -0.11 -5.55
N VAL A 170 -51.33 0.30 -4.41
CA VAL A 170 -52.08 1.54 -4.23
C VAL A 170 -51.17 2.61 -3.64
N GLU A 171 -50.90 3.67 -4.40
CA GLU A 171 -50.13 4.82 -3.91
C GLU A 171 -51.06 5.84 -3.25
N PRO A 172 -51.06 6.00 -1.92
CA PRO A 172 -52.13 6.70 -1.21
C PRO A 172 -52.32 8.16 -1.58
N PHE A 173 -51.26 8.84 -2.01
CA PHE A 173 -51.30 10.25 -2.41
C PHE A 173 -51.66 10.48 -3.88
N GLU A 174 -51.65 9.43 -4.70
CA GLU A 174 -52.00 9.49 -6.12
C GLU A 174 -53.37 8.84 -6.40
N ASP A 175 -53.63 7.72 -5.73
CA ASP A 175 -54.74 6.83 -6.03
C ASP A 175 -55.97 7.03 -5.14
N LEU A 176 -55.81 7.55 -3.91
CA LEU A 176 -56.94 7.85 -3.02
C LEU A 176 -57.52 9.22 -3.37
N ALA A 177 -58.82 9.42 -3.12
CA ALA A 177 -59.44 10.72 -3.33
C ALA A 177 -58.91 11.78 -2.33
N SER A 178 -58.61 11.36 -1.10
CA SER A 178 -57.92 12.20 -0.11
C SER A 178 -57.43 11.37 1.08
N VAL A 179 -56.37 11.87 1.72
CA VAL A 179 -55.89 11.40 3.03
C VAL A 179 -55.94 12.57 4.00
N HIS A 180 -56.66 12.41 5.12
CA HIS A 180 -56.76 13.43 6.16
C HIS A 180 -56.30 12.89 7.51
N TYR A 181 -55.61 13.72 8.29
CA TYR A 181 -55.08 13.34 9.60
C TYR A 181 -55.93 13.93 10.73
N THR A 182 -56.46 13.08 11.62
CA THR A 182 -57.33 13.52 12.73
C THR A 182 -56.56 14.01 13.95
N GLY A 183 -55.24 13.76 13.98
CA GLY A 183 -54.41 13.87 15.17
C GLY A 183 -54.71 12.79 16.20
N MET A 184 -53.89 12.73 17.25
CA MET A 184 -54.18 11.90 18.42
C MET A 184 -55.46 12.38 19.13
N PRO A 185 -56.33 11.46 19.56
CA PRO A 185 -56.13 10.03 19.74
C PRO A 185 -56.70 9.22 18.56
N HIS A 186 -56.27 7.97 18.43
CA HIS A 186 -56.66 7.09 17.32
C HIS A 186 -58.19 6.95 17.14
N TYR A 187 -58.99 7.04 18.21
CA TYR A 187 -60.44 6.87 18.12
C TYR A 187 -61.16 7.95 17.29
N ARG A 188 -60.56 9.13 17.07
CA ARG A 188 -61.14 10.14 16.16
C ARG A 188 -61.26 9.65 14.72
N VAL A 189 -60.34 8.77 14.29
CA VAL A 189 -60.42 8.12 12.98
C VAL A 189 -61.67 7.24 12.89
N LEU A 190 -62.00 6.50 13.96
CA LEU A 190 -63.21 5.67 14.02
C LEU A 190 -64.47 6.54 13.88
N GLU A 191 -64.55 7.62 14.66
CA GLU A 191 -65.68 8.56 14.62
C GLU A 191 -65.87 9.20 13.24
N GLY A 192 -64.79 9.58 12.57
CA GLY A 192 -64.85 10.14 11.21
C GLY A 192 -65.36 9.14 10.16
N VAL A 193 -64.96 7.86 10.24
CA VAL A 193 -65.51 6.83 9.35
C VAL A 193 -67.00 6.58 9.62
N LEU A 194 -67.40 6.55 10.90
CA LEU A 194 -68.80 6.35 11.31
C LEU A 194 -69.72 7.48 10.89
N THR A 195 -69.22 8.71 10.89
CA THR A 195 -69.98 9.91 10.49
C THR A 195 -69.99 10.14 8.97
N GLY A 196 -69.29 9.29 8.20
CA GLY A 196 -69.20 9.37 6.73
C GLY A 196 -68.23 10.44 6.21
N GLU A 197 -67.39 11.01 7.10
CA GLU A 197 -66.32 11.94 6.73
C GLU A 197 -65.32 11.30 5.77
N ALA A 198 -65.05 10.00 5.96
CA ALA A 198 -64.24 9.19 5.06
C ALA A 198 -64.82 7.79 4.88
N ASP A 199 -64.35 7.12 3.82
CA ASP A 199 -64.79 5.79 3.41
C ASP A 199 -63.98 4.68 4.11
N ALA A 200 -62.75 4.99 4.52
CA ALA A 200 -61.88 4.12 5.30
C ALA A 200 -61.09 4.90 6.37
N GLY A 201 -60.60 4.19 7.40
CA GLY A 201 -59.80 4.76 8.48
C GLY A 201 -58.64 3.88 8.88
N MET A 202 -57.48 4.45 9.19
CA MET A 202 -56.29 3.74 9.65
C MET A 202 -56.02 3.97 11.13
N VAL A 203 -55.94 2.87 11.89
CA VAL A 203 -55.63 2.90 13.33
C VAL A 203 -54.68 1.74 13.69
N ARG A 204 -54.11 1.80 14.89
CA ARG A 204 -53.34 0.70 15.47
C ARG A 204 -54.28 -0.41 15.94
N THR A 205 -53.86 -1.67 15.84
CA THR A 205 -54.52 -2.81 16.50
C THR A 205 -54.68 -2.56 17.99
N GLY A 206 -55.82 -2.94 18.58
CA GLY A 206 -56.16 -2.67 19.99
C GLY A 206 -57.17 -1.52 20.13
N VAL A 207 -57.12 -0.52 19.26
CA VAL A 207 -58.01 0.67 19.35
C VAL A 207 -59.46 0.33 19.02
N LEU A 208 -59.70 -0.45 17.97
CA LEU A 208 -61.06 -0.88 17.62
C LEU A 208 -61.59 -1.81 18.72
N GLU A 209 -60.76 -2.74 19.16
CA GLU A 209 -61.09 -3.77 20.12
C GLU A 209 -61.41 -3.21 21.50
N GLU A 210 -60.66 -2.21 21.96
CA GLU A 210 -60.93 -1.47 23.20
C GLU A 210 -62.33 -0.83 23.17
N ARG A 211 -62.72 -0.22 22.04
CA ARG A 211 -64.02 0.46 21.89
C ARG A 211 -65.20 -0.50 21.77
N LEU A 212 -64.98 -1.66 21.15
CA LEU A 212 -65.96 -2.75 21.15
C LEU A 212 -66.14 -3.32 22.57
N GLN A 213 -65.04 -3.45 23.33
CA GLN A 213 -65.07 -3.99 24.69
C GLN A 213 -65.68 -3.01 25.71
N SER A 214 -65.43 -1.71 25.56
CA SER A 214 -66.03 -0.67 26.41
C SER A 214 -67.53 -0.47 26.15
N GLY A 215 -68.05 -1.03 25.04
CA GLY A 215 -69.45 -0.90 24.62
C GLY A 215 -69.78 0.44 23.96
N GLU A 216 -68.76 1.26 23.66
CA GLU A 216 -68.91 2.54 22.97
C GLU A 216 -69.15 2.38 21.46
N LEU A 217 -68.73 1.24 20.90
CA LEU A 217 -69.00 0.86 19.52
C LEU A 217 -69.83 -0.43 19.47
N PRO A 218 -70.97 -0.47 18.77
CA PRO A 218 -71.70 -1.71 18.54
C PRO A 218 -70.90 -2.69 17.68
N ALA A 219 -71.01 -3.99 17.99
CA ALA A 219 -70.50 -5.05 17.11
C ALA A 219 -71.12 -4.90 15.71
N ASP A 220 -70.34 -5.25 14.68
CA ASP A 220 -70.73 -5.22 13.27
C ASP A 220 -70.93 -3.80 12.66
N THR A 221 -70.38 -2.76 13.29
CA THR A 221 -70.42 -1.39 12.71
C THR A 221 -69.24 -1.12 11.77
N LEU A 222 -68.05 -1.55 12.18
CA LEU A 222 -66.79 -1.41 11.43
C LEU A 222 -66.17 -2.79 11.28
N ARG A 223 -65.55 -3.03 10.13
CA ARG A 223 -64.75 -4.24 9.87
C ARG A 223 -63.36 -3.89 9.39
N VAL A 224 -62.43 -4.81 9.66
CA VAL A 224 -61.07 -4.75 9.14
C VAL A 224 -61.08 -5.12 7.65
N LEU A 225 -60.54 -4.23 6.82
CA LEU A 225 -60.33 -4.47 5.40
C LEU A 225 -59.13 -5.38 5.18
N ALA A 226 -59.28 -6.38 4.30
CA ALA A 226 -58.27 -7.40 4.01
C ALA A 226 -57.61 -8.01 5.28
N PRO A 227 -58.40 -8.57 6.22
CA PRO A 227 -57.90 -8.99 7.52
C PRO A 227 -56.91 -10.15 7.41
N ARG A 228 -55.74 -9.99 8.05
CA ARG A 228 -54.71 -11.03 8.18
C ARG A 228 -54.85 -11.71 9.54
N LYS A 229 -54.62 -13.03 9.57
CA LYS A 229 -54.51 -13.82 10.80
C LYS A 229 -53.07 -14.25 10.97
N THR A 230 -52.45 -13.82 12.07
CA THR A 230 -51.07 -14.16 12.41
C THR A 230 -51.08 -15.04 13.64
N ALA A 231 -50.38 -16.18 13.58
CA ALA A 231 -50.34 -17.14 14.68
C ALA A 231 -49.76 -16.48 15.94
N GLY A 232 -50.46 -16.57 17.07
CA GLY A 232 -50.03 -15.98 18.34
C GLY A 232 -50.30 -14.49 18.49
N PHE A 233 -50.99 -13.84 17.53
CA PHE A 233 -51.45 -12.46 17.65
C PHE A 233 -52.99 -12.41 17.68
N PRO A 234 -53.61 -11.77 18.69
CA PRO A 234 -55.05 -11.90 18.94
C PRO A 234 -55.93 -11.07 18.00
N PHE A 235 -55.39 -10.02 17.37
CA PHE A 235 -56.20 -9.02 16.64
C PHE A 235 -56.15 -9.18 15.11
N ALA A 236 -57.26 -8.81 14.47
CA ALA A 236 -57.31 -8.67 13.02
C ALA A 236 -56.55 -7.40 12.61
N HIS A 237 -55.70 -7.51 11.59
CA HIS A 237 -54.82 -6.44 11.14
C HIS A 237 -54.68 -6.49 9.63
N SER A 238 -54.43 -5.33 9.01
CA SER A 238 -54.27 -5.22 7.55
C SER A 238 -52.79 -5.21 7.14
N THR A 239 -51.86 -5.01 8.07
CA THR A 239 -50.44 -4.74 7.80
C THR A 239 -49.54 -5.91 8.20
N ARG A 240 -48.21 -5.74 8.11
CA ARG A 240 -47.23 -6.57 8.84
C ARG A 240 -47.27 -6.22 10.35
N LEU A 241 -46.68 -7.05 11.19
CA LEU A 241 -46.54 -6.78 12.64
C LEU A 241 -45.19 -6.13 12.94
N TYR A 242 -45.18 -5.19 13.87
CA TYR A 242 -44.01 -4.41 14.29
C TYR A 242 -43.77 -4.57 15.79
N PRO A 243 -42.52 -4.58 16.28
CA PRO A 243 -42.24 -4.73 17.70
C PRO A 243 -42.79 -3.56 18.52
N GLU A 244 -43.14 -3.84 19.78
CA GLU A 244 -43.52 -2.84 20.77
C GLU A 244 -42.38 -1.88 21.13
N TRP A 245 -42.61 -0.98 22.10
CA TRP A 245 -41.65 0.05 22.47
C TRP A 245 -40.38 -0.54 23.08
N PRO A 246 -39.19 -0.08 22.66
CA PRO A 246 -37.94 -0.51 23.28
C PRO A 246 -37.59 0.35 24.49
N PHE A 247 -37.02 -0.30 25.50
CA PHE A 247 -36.23 0.36 26.53
C PHE A 247 -34.77 0.37 26.10
N SER A 248 -34.16 1.55 26.01
CA SER A 248 -32.84 1.73 25.39
C SER A 248 -31.90 2.52 26.29
N ARG A 249 -30.60 2.29 26.14
CA ARG A 249 -29.52 3.05 26.81
C ARG A 249 -28.88 4.07 25.88
N LEU A 250 -28.31 5.11 26.47
CA LEU A 250 -27.39 6.01 25.79
C LEU A 250 -25.95 5.47 25.84
N GLY A 251 -25.08 6.09 25.02
CA GLY A 251 -23.67 5.68 24.90
C GLY A 251 -22.83 5.99 26.14
N HIS A 252 -23.17 7.03 26.91
CA HIS A 252 -22.46 7.39 28.14
C HIS A 252 -22.85 6.54 29.36
N THR A 253 -23.94 5.79 29.26
CA THR A 253 -24.40 4.90 30.33
C THR A 253 -23.42 3.74 30.52
N PRO A 254 -22.90 3.50 31.73
CA PRO A 254 -21.93 2.42 31.98
C PRO A 254 -22.47 1.04 31.60
N ASP A 255 -21.64 0.20 30.96
CA ASP A 255 -22.07 -1.12 30.48
C ASP A 255 -22.56 -2.03 31.61
N GLN A 256 -21.89 -2.01 32.78
CA GLN A 256 -22.32 -2.76 33.97
C GLN A 256 -23.71 -2.36 34.46
N LEU A 257 -24.04 -1.06 34.37
CA LEU A 257 -25.35 -0.56 34.74
C LEU A 257 -26.41 -1.01 33.74
N ALA A 258 -26.10 -0.94 32.44
CA ALA A 258 -26.99 -1.41 31.39
C ALA A 258 -27.30 -2.92 31.50
N GLU A 259 -26.29 -3.74 31.83
CA GLU A 259 -26.48 -5.16 32.10
C GLU A 259 -27.41 -5.40 33.31
N ALA A 260 -27.18 -4.69 34.42
CA ALA A 260 -28.02 -4.79 35.62
C ALA A 260 -29.48 -4.36 35.35
N VAL A 261 -29.69 -3.25 34.65
CA VAL A 261 -31.02 -2.77 34.25
C VAL A 261 -31.71 -3.77 33.34
N THR A 262 -30.99 -4.37 32.38
CA THR A 262 -31.56 -5.40 31.49
C THR A 262 -32.03 -6.61 32.29
N ILE A 263 -31.21 -7.12 33.22
CA ILE A 263 -31.57 -8.25 34.08
C ILE A 263 -32.79 -7.91 34.94
N ALA A 264 -32.83 -6.71 35.52
CA ALA A 264 -33.96 -6.25 36.33
C ALA A 264 -35.26 -6.19 35.51
N LEU A 265 -35.25 -5.56 34.33
CA LEU A 265 -36.42 -5.48 33.46
C LEU A 265 -36.95 -6.86 33.05
N LEU A 266 -36.07 -7.77 32.65
CA LEU A 266 -36.44 -9.13 32.25
C LEU A 266 -36.94 -9.99 33.42
N SER A 267 -36.58 -9.63 34.66
CA SER A 267 -36.99 -10.33 35.87
C SER A 267 -38.27 -9.76 36.50
N LEU A 268 -38.81 -8.66 35.97
CA LEU A 268 -40.01 -7.99 36.48
C LEU A 268 -41.25 -8.88 36.29
N PRO A 269 -41.90 -9.34 37.37
CA PRO A 269 -43.11 -10.17 37.27
C PRO A 269 -44.30 -9.39 36.72
N ALA A 270 -45.15 -10.05 35.91
CA ALA A 270 -46.34 -9.41 35.32
C ALA A 270 -47.34 -8.86 36.34
N ASP A 271 -47.40 -9.47 37.52
CA ASP A 271 -48.23 -9.02 38.65
C ASP A 271 -47.51 -8.02 39.57
N HIS A 272 -46.33 -7.53 39.21
CA HIS A 272 -45.65 -6.50 40.02
C HIS A 272 -46.42 -5.17 39.94
N PRO A 273 -46.47 -4.35 41.03
CA PRO A 273 -47.11 -3.02 40.99
C PRO A 273 -46.61 -2.15 39.83
N ALA A 274 -45.31 -2.22 39.51
CA ALA A 274 -44.73 -1.52 38.37
C ALA A 274 -45.37 -1.86 37.01
N ALA A 275 -45.66 -3.14 36.76
CA ALA A 275 -46.34 -3.59 35.55
C ALA A 275 -47.83 -3.23 35.57
N ARG A 276 -48.51 -3.45 36.70
CA ARG A 276 -49.94 -3.18 36.88
C ARG A 276 -50.28 -1.69 36.75
N GLU A 277 -49.53 -0.82 37.41
CA GLU A 277 -49.73 0.63 37.36
C GLU A 277 -49.22 1.23 36.06
N GLY A 278 -48.18 0.64 35.47
CA GLY A 278 -47.66 1.02 34.15
C GLY A 278 -48.54 0.58 32.98
N GLY A 279 -49.49 -0.33 33.18
CA GLY A 279 -50.39 -0.83 32.14
C GLY A 279 -49.70 -1.72 31.11
N TYR A 280 -48.74 -2.55 31.53
CA TYR A 280 -48.02 -3.47 30.65
C TYR A 280 -47.77 -4.83 31.34
N HIS A 281 -47.61 -5.90 30.57
CA HIS A 281 -47.43 -7.25 31.11
C HIS A 281 -45.98 -7.56 31.52
N GLY A 282 -44.98 -6.93 30.91
CA GLY A 282 -43.59 -7.07 31.32
C GLY A 282 -42.61 -6.69 30.21
N TRP A 283 -41.41 -7.28 30.24
CA TRP A 283 -40.35 -7.01 29.28
C TRP A 283 -39.83 -8.31 28.67
N SER A 284 -39.42 -8.24 27.40
CA SER A 284 -38.79 -9.33 26.67
C SER A 284 -37.39 -8.96 26.23
N ALA A 285 -36.58 -9.97 25.91
CA ALA A 285 -35.32 -9.76 25.22
C ALA A 285 -35.55 -8.89 23.96
N PRO A 286 -34.61 -7.99 23.63
CA PRO A 286 -34.82 -6.98 22.60
C PRO A 286 -35.17 -7.64 21.26
N LEU A 287 -36.33 -7.29 20.71
CA LEU A 287 -36.77 -7.78 19.42
C LEU A 287 -36.02 -7.10 18.27
N SER A 288 -36.09 -7.71 17.08
CA SER A 288 -35.59 -7.08 15.86
C SER A 288 -36.54 -5.99 15.38
N TYR A 289 -36.01 -4.80 15.12
CA TYR A 289 -36.74 -3.68 14.50
C TYR A 289 -36.49 -3.63 12.99
N ALA A 290 -35.89 -4.67 12.40
CA ALA A 290 -35.60 -4.72 10.97
C ALA A 290 -36.83 -4.40 10.10
N ALA A 291 -38.01 -4.94 10.46
CA ALA A 291 -39.26 -4.64 9.75
C ALA A 291 -39.66 -3.15 9.79
N VAL A 292 -39.26 -2.42 10.85
CA VAL A 292 -39.49 -0.99 10.97
C VAL A 292 -38.51 -0.21 10.09
N HIS A 293 -37.23 -0.61 10.08
CA HIS A 293 -36.23 -0.02 9.20
C HIS A 293 -36.59 -0.23 7.72
N GLU A 294 -36.97 -1.46 7.33
CA GLU A 294 -37.43 -1.80 5.98
C GLU A 294 -38.62 -0.94 5.57
N LEU A 295 -39.64 -0.80 6.44
CA LEU A 295 -40.80 0.04 6.14
C LEU A 295 -40.40 1.52 5.95
N LEU A 296 -39.60 2.08 6.86
CA LEU A 296 -39.21 3.49 6.78
C LEU A 296 -38.32 3.74 5.55
N GLU A 297 -37.46 2.79 5.18
CA GLU A 297 -36.65 2.85 3.97
C GLU A 297 -37.50 2.75 2.70
N GLU A 298 -38.42 1.80 2.63
CA GLU A 298 -39.37 1.64 1.52
C GLU A 298 -40.17 2.93 1.30
N LEU A 299 -40.65 3.55 2.38
CA LEU A 299 -41.44 4.78 2.35
C LEU A 299 -40.59 6.07 2.23
N GLY A 300 -39.26 5.98 2.29
CA GLY A 300 -38.37 7.15 2.29
C GLY A 300 -38.64 8.10 3.45
N ARG A 301 -38.87 7.58 4.66
CA ARG A 301 -39.12 8.32 5.90
C ARG A 301 -37.87 8.36 6.78
N PRO A 302 -37.69 9.40 7.63
CA PRO A 302 -36.51 9.51 8.49
C PRO A 302 -36.31 8.24 9.33
N PRO A 303 -35.07 7.72 9.45
CA PRO A 303 -33.78 8.29 9.03
C PRO A 303 -33.38 8.00 7.58
N TYR A 304 -34.25 7.35 6.80
CA TYR A 304 -34.02 6.94 5.41
C TYR A 304 -34.65 7.91 4.40
N ASP A 305 -35.12 9.05 4.88
CA ASP A 305 -35.60 10.13 4.04
C ASP A 305 -34.46 10.57 3.13
N ARG A 306 -34.59 10.26 1.84
CA ARG A 306 -33.76 10.86 0.80
C ARG A 306 -34.18 12.31 0.59
N THR A 307 -34.14 13.09 1.65
CA THR A 307 -34.31 14.54 1.67
C THR A 307 -33.05 15.16 2.23
N VAL A 308 -31.99 15.07 1.43
CA VAL A 308 -31.06 16.19 1.32
C VAL A 308 -31.79 17.31 0.58
N ALA A 309 -32.90 17.79 1.14
CA ALA A 309 -33.40 19.12 0.83
C ALA A 309 -32.45 20.07 1.54
N ILE A 310 -31.28 20.32 0.93
CA ILE A 310 -30.35 21.35 1.37
C ILE A 310 -31.11 22.67 1.28
N THR A 311 -31.72 23.10 2.38
CA THR A 311 -31.84 24.52 2.62
C THR A 311 -30.42 25.02 2.75
N LEU A 312 -30.00 25.80 1.75
CA LEU A 312 -28.66 26.35 1.62
C LEU A 312 -28.09 26.85 2.97
N ARG A 313 -28.93 27.52 3.77
CA ARG A 313 -28.56 28.01 5.09
C ARG A 313 -28.18 26.91 6.09
N ALA A 314 -29.00 25.87 6.24
CA ALA A 314 -28.76 24.80 7.22
C ALA A 314 -27.54 23.95 6.86
N TYR A 315 -27.32 23.69 5.57
CA TYR A 315 -26.12 22.98 5.10
C TYR A 315 -24.83 23.77 5.37
N TRP A 316 -24.88 25.09 5.21
CA TRP A 316 -23.72 25.95 5.45
C TRP A 316 -23.41 26.18 6.93
N GLU A 317 -24.41 26.16 7.80
CA GLU A 317 -24.20 26.20 9.26
C GLU A 317 -23.62 24.87 9.78
N ALA A 318 -24.06 23.72 9.25
CA ALA A 318 -23.59 22.40 9.68
C ALA A 318 -22.24 21.95 9.05
N ARG A 319 -21.93 22.39 7.83
CA ARG A 319 -20.71 22.01 7.08
C ARG A 319 -19.91 23.23 6.63
N PRO A 320 -19.29 23.98 7.57
CA PRO A 320 -18.43 25.10 7.21
C PRO A 320 -17.25 24.65 6.35
N ASP A 321 -16.81 23.39 6.47
CA ASP A 321 -15.79 22.75 5.64
C ASP A 321 -16.20 22.64 4.16
N VAL A 322 -17.48 22.38 3.87
CA VAL A 322 -17.97 22.37 2.48
C VAL A 322 -18.20 23.77 1.95
N LEU A 323 -18.63 24.74 2.77
CA LEU A 323 -18.63 26.14 2.37
C LEU A 323 -17.21 26.63 2.10
N LEU A 324 -16.25 26.28 2.96
CA LEU A 324 -14.83 26.54 2.77
C LEU A 324 -14.29 25.80 1.54
N GLY A 325 -14.72 24.57 1.27
CA GLY A 325 -14.35 23.78 0.10
C GLY A 325 -14.96 24.32 -1.20
N PHE A 326 -16.20 24.81 -1.16
CA PHE A 326 -16.86 25.49 -2.27
C PHE A 326 -16.25 26.86 -2.51
N MET A 327 -15.96 27.64 -1.46
CA MET A 327 -15.24 28.90 -1.53
C MET A 327 -13.80 28.69 -1.99
N ALA A 328 -13.12 27.63 -1.54
CA ALA A 328 -11.80 27.24 -2.01
C ALA A 328 -11.86 26.77 -3.46
N GLY A 329 -12.88 26.02 -3.85
CA GLY A 329 -13.15 25.57 -5.21
C GLY A 329 -13.50 26.74 -6.14
N LEU A 330 -14.23 27.75 -5.65
CA LEU A 330 -14.55 28.99 -6.37
C LEU A 330 -13.34 29.92 -6.41
N LEU A 331 -12.50 29.95 -5.37
CA LEU A 331 -11.17 30.58 -5.39
C LEU A 331 -10.22 29.84 -6.32
N LEU A 332 -10.36 28.53 -6.47
CA LEU A 332 -9.55 27.71 -7.34
C LEU A 332 -10.06 27.80 -8.78
N LEU A 333 -11.37 27.92 -9.03
CA LEU A 333 -11.98 28.18 -10.33
C LEU A 333 -11.79 29.63 -10.75
N SER A 334 -11.97 30.61 -9.87
CA SER A 334 -11.63 32.02 -10.14
C SER A 334 -10.12 32.19 -10.24
N GLY A 335 -9.34 31.42 -9.49
CA GLY A 335 -7.89 31.30 -9.63
C GLY A 335 -7.50 30.69 -10.97
N LEU A 336 -8.18 29.62 -11.41
CA LEU A 336 -8.00 28.93 -12.70
C LEU A 336 -8.50 29.78 -13.86
N ALA A 337 -9.58 30.54 -13.68
CA ALA A 337 -10.14 31.47 -14.65
C ALA A 337 -9.30 32.74 -14.71
N ALA A 338 -8.77 33.24 -13.59
CA ALA A 338 -7.75 34.28 -13.56
C ALA A 338 -6.43 33.76 -14.11
N LEU A 339 -6.11 32.47 -13.97
CA LEU A 339 -4.98 31.79 -14.60
C LEU A 339 -5.23 31.58 -16.08
N TYR A 340 -6.45 31.29 -16.51
CA TYR A 340 -6.84 31.12 -17.91
C TYR A 340 -6.89 32.48 -18.60
N TYR A 341 -7.45 33.49 -17.94
CA TYR A 341 -7.47 34.87 -18.37
C TYR A 341 -6.08 35.46 -18.36
N ARG A 342 -5.26 35.22 -17.32
CA ARG A 342 -3.81 35.51 -17.34
C ARG A 342 -3.11 34.70 -18.41
N ARG A 343 -3.48 33.45 -18.70
CA ARG A 343 -2.90 32.66 -19.80
C ARG A 343 -3.33 33.21 -21.15
N LEU A 344 -4.51 33.78 -21.29
CA LEU A 344 -5.05 34.34 -22.53
C LEU A 344 -4.49 35.74 -22.79
N THR A 345 -4.50 36.61 -21.78
CA THR A 345 -3.80 37.91 -21.84
C THR A 345 -2.30 37.74 -21.91
N ARG A 346 -1.72 36.73 -21.22
CA ARG A 346 -0.33 36.32 -21.49
C ARG A 346 -0.20 35.79 -22.90
N ARG A 347 -1.07 34.95 -23.46
CA ARG A 347 -0.94 34.48 -24.86
C ARG A 347 -0.94 35.65 -25.85
N LEU A 348 -1.78 36.65 -25.63
CA LEU A 348 -1.87 37.83 -26.50
C LEU A 348 -0.70 38.81 -26.30
N SER A 349 -0.27 39.05 -25.07
CA SER A 349 0.95 39.85 -24.80
C SER A 349 2.21 39.10 -25.21
N LEU A 350 2.20 37.77 -25.08
CA LEU A 350 3.23 36.86 -25.56
C LEU A 350 3.25 36.83 -27.08
N GLU A 351 2.16 36.97 -27.83
CA GLU A 351 2.22 37.04 -29.30
C GLU A 351 2.88 38.34 -29.78
N VAL A 352 2.54 39.47 -29.14
CA VAL A 352 3.13 40.79 -29.46
C VAL A 352 4.59 40.86 -29.00
N GLU A 353 4.92 40.34 -27.81
CA GLU A 353 6.30 40.12 -27.39
C GLU A 353 6.97 39.04 -28.22
N GLN A 354 6.30 38.00 -28.71
CA GLN A 354 6.88 36.93 -29.53
C GLN A 354 7.25 37.44 -30.90
N ARG A 355 6.56 38.42 -31.49
CA ARG A 355 7.04 39.03 -32.74
C ARG A 355 8.31 39.85 -32.54
N ARG A 356 8.34 40.72 -31.52
CA ARG A 356 9.55 41.52 -31.19
C ARG A 356 10.69 40.65 -30.65
N ALA A 357 10.37 39.64 -29.87
CA ALA A 357 11.29 38.63 -29.39
C ALA A 357 11.58 37.56 -30.43
N ALA A 358 10.85 37.40 -31.53
CA ALA A 358 11.23 36.50 -32.63
C ALA A 358 12.28 37.18 -33.51
N GLU A 359 12.19 38.49 -33.74
CA GLU A 359 13.26 39.26 -34.38
C GLU A 359 14.51 39.35 -33.47
N GLY A 360 14.30 39.57 -32.17
CA GLY A 360 15.37 39.49 -31.17
C GLY A 360 15.93 38.07 -31.00
N ARG A 361 15.06 37.04 -30.99
CA ARG A 361 15.46 35.62 -30.93
C ARG A 361 16.12 35.20 -32.22
N LEU A 362 15.76 35.67 -33.41
CA LEU A 362 16.43 35.25 -34.63
C LEU A 362 17.88 35.75 -34.61
N ARG A 363 18.12 37.01 -34.24
CA ARG A 363 19.48 37.55 -34.06
C ARG A 363 20.24 36.90 -32.90
N ALA A 364 19.56 36.69 -31.76
CA ALA A 364 20.15 35.98 -30.63
C ALA A 364 20.33 34.48 -30.90
N HIS A 365 19.55 33.89 -31.80
CA HIS A 365 19.61 32.48 -32.20
C HIS A 365 20.67 32.30 -33.28
N GLU A 366 20.89 33.26 -34.19
CA GLU A 366 22.06 33.29 -35.06
C GLU A 366 23.34 33.47 -34.24
N ALA A 367 23.37 34.39 -33.28
CA ALA A 367 24.49 34.55 -32.36
C ALA A 367 24.67 33.34 -31.44
N ARG A 368 23.59 32.71 -30.98
CA ARG A 368 23.62 31.49 -30.16
C ARG A 368 23.94 30.24 -30.98
N LEU A 369 23.55 30.15 -32.24
CA LEU A 369 23.94 29.07 -33.16
C LEU A 369 25.42 29.22 -33.51
N ALA A 370 25.92 30.43 -33.75
CA ALA A 370 27.35 30.68 -33.92
C ALA A 370 28.15 30.37 -32.63
N TYR A 371 27.63 30.76 -31.46
CA TYR A 371 28.25 30.43 -30.18
C TYR A 371 28.20 28.92 -29.88
N GLN A 372 27.06 28.25 -30.10
CA GLN A 372 26.86 26.79 -29.90
C GLN A 372 27.59 25.93 -30.93
N ALA A 373 27.84 26.46 -32.13
CA ALA A 373 28.70 25.79 -33.11
C ALA A 373 30.14 25.66 -32.60
N GLY A 374 30.59 26.58 -31.75
CA GLY A 374 31.94 26.60 -31.18
C GLY A 374 32.05 26.33 -29.67
N HIS A 375 30.96 26.18 -28.91
CA HIS A 375 31.01 26.01 -27.45
C HIS A 375 30.14 24.86 -26.95
N ASP A 376 30.61 24.19 -25.89
CA ASP A 376 29.92 23.11 -25.20
C ASP A 376 28.71 23.68 -24.44
N PRO A 377 27.50 23.15 -24.66
CA PRO A 377 26.27 23.74 -24.14
C PRO A 377 26.11 23.63 -22.62
N LEU A 378 26.83 22.72 -21.96
CA LEU A 378 26.73 22.53 -20.51
C LEU A 378 27.71 23.44 -19.77
N THR A 379 28.97 23.48 -20.19
CA THR A 379 30.03 24.20 -19.47
C THR A 379 30.33 25.59 -20.02
N GLY A 380 29.89 25.91 -21.25
CA GLY A 380 30.18 27.17 -21.93
C GLY A 380 31.65 27.34 -22.33
N LEU A 381 32.46 26.30 -22.21
CA LEU A 381 33.81 26.23 -22.76
C LEU A 381 33.76 26.00 -24.28
N PRO A 382 34.81 26.36 -25.04
CA PRO A 382 35.02 25.88 -26.39
C PRO A 382 34.72 24.38 -26.55
N ASN A 383 34.02 24.02 -27.63
CA ASN A 383 33.80 22.63 -27.99
C ASN A 383 34.93 22.12 -28.90
N ARG A 384 34.81 20.86 -29.37
CA ARG A 384 35.81 20.24 -30.25
C ARG A 384 36.14 21.09 -31.49
N THR A 385 35.15 21.74 -32.10
CA THR A 385 35.34 22.56 -33.31
C THR A 385 36.21 23.78 -33.02
N LEU A 386 35.85 24.58 -32.00
CA LEU A 386 36.60 25.79 -31.67
C LEU A 386 37.95 25.50 -31.02
N LEU A 387 38.06 24.38 -30.30
CA LEU A 387 39.35 23.88 -29.80
C LEU A 387 40.32 23.62 -30.96
N GLN A 388 39.85 22.93 -32.00
CA GLN A 388 40.66 22.60 -33.17
C GLN A 388 41.17 23.88 -33.85
N GLU A 389 40.30 24.86 -34.05
CA GLU A 389 40.67 26.17 -34.62
C GLU A 389 41.73 26.88 -33.75
N HIS A 390 41.52 26.97 -32.43
CA HIS A 390 42.48 27.62 -31.53
C HIS A 390 43.83 26.91 -31.45
N LEU A 391 43.82 25.58 -31.56
CA LEU A 391 45.02 24.75 -31.55
C LEU A 391 45.81 24.89 -32.85
N ASP A 392 45.13 24.83 -34.00
CA ASP A 392 45.74 25.04 -35.31
C ASP A 392 46.39 26.44 -35.40
N GLU A 393 45.71 27.48 -34.89
CA GLU A 393 46.28 28.83 -34.78
C GLU A 393 47.50 28.88 -33.86
N ALA A 394 47.46 28.19 -32.71
CA ALA A 394 48.58 28.15 -31.77
C ALA A 394 49.81 27.48 -32.39
N MET A 395 49.61 26.33 -33.03
CA MET A 395 50.68 25.57 -33.70
C MET A 395 51.28 26.34 -34.88
N GLN A 396 50.46 27.06 -35.66
CA GLN A 396 50.97 27.94 -36.71
C GLN A 396 51.82 29.10 -36.16
N GLN A 397 51.36 29.75 -35.08
CA GLN A 397 52.11 30.84 -34.44
C GLN A 397 53.41 30.35 -33.81
N ALA A 398 53.39 29.17 -33.19
CA ALA A 398 54.55 28.53 -32.59
C ALA A 398 55.57 28.08 -33.65
N SER A 399 55.13 27.49 -34.76
CA SER A 399 55.99 27.09 -35.88
C SER A 399 56.76 28.28 -36.47
N GLN A 400 56.13 29.47 -36.56
CA GLN A 400 56.77 30.69 -37.06
C GLN A 400 57.78 31.31 -36.08
N ARG A 401 57.69 30.98 -34.79
CA ARG A 401 58.53 31.54 -33.72
C ARG A 401 59.47 30.52 -33.07
N GLU A 402 59.55 29.31 -33.62
CA GLU A 402 60.23 28.15 -33.03
C GLU A 402 59.80 27.89 -31.58
N GLY A 403 58.50 28.08 -31.30
CA GLY A 403 57.88 27.86 -29.99
C GLY A 403 57.25 26.48 -29.80
N LEU A 404 56.90 26.17 -28.56
CA LEU A 404 56.26 24.90 -28.14
C LEU A 404 54.75 25.11 -27.91
N VAL A 405 53.93 24.11 -28.24
CA VAL A 405 52.52 24.04 -27.82
C VAL A 405 52.26 22.72 -27.11
N ALA A 406 51.58 22.76 -25.96
CA ALA A 406 51.22 21.56 -25.21
C ALA A 406 49.71 21.42 -25.08
N ILE A 407 49.23 20.18 -25.18
CA ILE A 407 47.84 19.79 -24.89
C ILE A 407 47.83 18.99 -23.59
N LEU A 408 46.97 19.39 -22.66
CA LEU A 408 46.64 18.64 -21.45
C LEU A 408 45.22 18.10 -21.60
N PHE A 409 45.08 16.81 -21.83
CA PHE A 409 43.81 16.09 -21.92
C PHE A 409 43.42 15.59 -20.52
N VAL A 410 42.23 15.92 -20.05
CA VAL A 410 41.79 15.73 -18.67
C VAL A 410 40.50 14.91 -18.67
N ASP A 411 40.45 13.87 -17.84
CA ASP A 411 39.23 13.10 -17.60
C ASP A 411 38.99 12.98 -16.09
N LEU A 412 37.73 13.11 -15.67
CA LEU A 412 37.36 13.06 -14.26
C LEU A 412 37.22 11.63 -13.76
N ASP A 413 38.01 11.30 -12.74
CA ASP A 413 38.07 9.95 -12.22
C ASP A 413 36.74 9.53 -11.57
N ARG A 414 36.15 8.45 -12.09
CA ARG A 414 34.92 7.82 -11.58
C ARG A 414 33.69 8.75 -11.58
N PHE A 415 33.64 9.71 -12.49
CA PHE A 415 32.52 10.64 -12.59
C PHE A 415 31.17 9.94 -12.88
N LYS A 416 31.18 8.79 -13.59
CA LYS A 416 29.99 7.94 -13.75
C LYS A 416 29.36 7.56 -12.40
N ASN A 417 30.16 7.27 -11.37
CA ASN A 417 29.62 6.93 -10.05
C ASN A 417 28.96 8.14 -9.36
N ILE A 418 29.43 9.36 -9.64
CA ILE A 418 28.77 10.58 -9.16
C ILE A 418 27.40 10.70 -9.84
N ASN A 419 27.34 10.44 -11.15
CA ASN A 419 26.07 10.46 -11.88
C ASN A 419 25.09 9.36 -11.44
N ASP A 420 25.58 8.14 -11.24
CA ASP A 420 24.73 6.99 -10.88
C ASP A 420 24.27 7.08 -9.42
N SER A 421 25.15 7.53 -8.51
CA SER A 421 24.84 7.60 -7.07
C SER A 421 24.19 8.91 -6.63
N LEU A 422 24.57 10.05 -7.23
CA LEU A 422 24.09 11.38 -6.84
C LEU A 422 23.17 12.01 -7.91
N GLY A 423 23.01 11.33 -9.04
CA GLY A 423 22.18 11.77 -10.17
C GLY A 423 22.97 12.59 -11.18
N HIS A 424 22.64 12.41 -12.46
CA HIS A 424 23.22 13.15 -13.59
C HIS A 424 23.25 14.66 -13.41
N ARG A 425 22.29 15.22 -12.66
CA ARG A 425 22.24 16.65 -12.40
C ARG A 425 23.35 17.13 -11.47
N VAL A 426 23.69 16.35 -10.45
CA VAL A 426 24.78 16.70 -9.54
C VAL A 426 26.12 16.60 -10.27
N GLY A 427 26.26 15.63 -11.17
CA GLY A 427 27.41 15.59 -12.08
C GLY A 427 27.45 16.78 -13.04
N ASP A 428 26.34 17.13 -13.67
CA ASP A 428 26.26 18.30 -14.56
C ASP A 428 26.62 19.61 -13.83
N ASP A 429 26.13 19.79 -12.60
CA ASP A 429 26.48 20.93 -11.73
C ASP A 429 27.98 20.95 -11.41
N LEU A 430 28.57 19.76 -11.15
CA LEU A 430 30.00 19.61 -10.92
C LEU A 430 30.80 20.01 -12.17
N LEU A 431 30.43 19.51 -13.35
CA LEU A 431 31.08 19.84 -14.62
C LEU A 431 31.01 21.33 -14.94
N GLN A 432 29.89 21.98 -14.62
CA GLN A 432 29.74 23.43 -14.77
C GLN A 432 30.67 24.21 -13.83
N ILE A 433 30.69 23.86 -12.54
CA ILE A 433 31.58 24.51 -11.57
C ILE A 433 33.03 24.29 -11.97
N LEU A 434 33.36 23.08 -12.41
CA LEU A 434 34.71 22.78 -12.86
C LEU A 434 35.06 23.60 -14.11
N GLY A 435 34.18 23.62 -15.11
CA GLY A 435 34.41 24.39 -16.34
C GLY A 435 34.70 25.87 -16.07
N GLU A 436 33.89 26.51 -15.22
CA GLU A 436 34.13 27.90 -14.80
C GLU A 436 35.39 28.06 -13.94
N ARG A 437 35.68 27.10 -13.06
CA ARG A 437 36.90 27.10 -12.25
C ARG A 437 38.15 27.03 -13.13
N LEU A 438 38.18 26.13 -14.12
CA LEU A 438 39.29 26.02 -15.06
C LEU A 438 39.43 27.28 -15.89
N LYS A 439 38.34 27.78 -16.46
CA LYS A 439 38.32 29.01 -17.27
C LYS A 439 38.84 30.24 -16.54
N THR A 440 38.52 30.38 -15.26
CA THR A 440 38.83 31.60 -14.47
C THR A 440 40.16 31.54 -13.75
N ARG A 441 40.61 30.34 -13.36
CA ARG A 441 41.77 30.18 -12.46
C ARG A 441 42.94 29.43 -13.09
N PHE A 442 42.72 28.72 -14.18
CA PHE A 442 43.81 28.06 -14.91
C PHE A 442 44.27 28.93 -16.07
N LYS A 443 45.56 29.28 -16.08
CA LYS A 443 46.14 30.08 -17.15
C LYS A 443 46.48 29.17 -18.33
N ALA A 444 45.66 29.22 -19.37
CA ALA A 444 45.84 28.51 -20.64
C ALA A 444 45.46 29.41 -21.81
N ARG A 445 45.91 29.09 -23.03
CA ARG A 445 45.43 29.74 -24.25
C ARG A 445 43.94 29.48 -24.43
N THR A 446 43.54 28.22 -24.23
CA THR A 446 42.14 27.81 -24.25
C THR A 446 41.94 26.60 -23.35
N VAL A 447 40.75 26.50 -22.74
CA VAL A 447 40.27 25.31 -22.05
C VAL A 447 38.95 24.93 -22.71
N ALA A 448 38.84 23.72 -23.21
CA ALA A 448 37.70 23.20 -23.96
C ALA A 448 37.09 21.99 -23.25
N ARG A 449 35.83 21.70 -23.54
CA ARG A 449 35.18 20.43 -23.19
C ARG A 449 34.78 19.73 -24.47
N ILE A 450 35.27 18.51 -24.67
CA ILE A 450 35.07 17.76 -25.92
C ILE A 450 33.86 16.83 -25.85
N GLY A 451 33.39 16.48 -24.65
CA GLY A 451 32.22 15.64 -24.40
C GLY A 451 32.33 14.95 -23.03
N GLY A 452 31.22 14.47 -22.47
CA GLY A 452 31.23 13.69 -21.22
C GLY A 452 31.94 14.40 -20.06
N ASP A 453 32.89 13.74 -19.44
CA ASP A 453 33.75 14.21 -18.36
C ASP A 453 35.15 14.66 -18.82
N GLU A 454 35.32 14.87 -20.13
CA GLU A 454 36.62 15.13 -20.76
C GLU A 454 36.83 16.63 -21.08
N PHE A 455 37.91 17.20 -20.56
CA PHE A 455 38.35 18.57 -20.78
C PHE A 455 39.74 18.61 -21.43
N ILE A 456 40.04 19.67 -22.19
CA ILE A 456 41.34 19.87 -22.81
C ILE A 456 41.84 21.28 -22.53
N ALA A 457 43.09 21.43 -22.09
CA ALA A 457 43.75 22.73 -21.99
C ALA A 457 44.93 22.83 -22.96
N VAL A 458 45.02 23.96 -23.68
CA VAL A 458 46.12 24.26 -24.61
C VAL A 458 47.02 25.32 -24.01
N ILE A 459 48.32 25.03 -23.93
CA ILE A 459 49.35 25.93 -23.42
C ILE A 459 50.32 26.28 -24.55
N ASP A 460 50.50 27.56 -24.83
CA ASP A 460 51.36 28.08 -25.90
C ASP A 460 52.39 29.11 -25.39
N ASP A 461 52.49 29.26 -24.06
CA ASP A 461 53.37 30.21 -23.39
C ASP A 461 54.41 29.55 -22.45
N ALA A 462 54.61 28.23 -22.59
CA ALA A 462 55.60 27.48 -21.82
C ALA A 462 56.95 27.40 -22.55
N ALA A 463 58.04 27.66 -21.84
CA ALA A 463 59.39 27.62 -22.40
C ALA A 463 60.10 26.27 -22.20
N GLU A 464 59.74 25.51 -21.17
CA GLU A 464 60.41 24.25 -20.78
C GLU A 464 59.41 23.22 -20.22
N HIS A 465 59.70 21.91 -20.32
CA HIS A 465 58.85 20.81 -19.82
C HIS A 465 58.53 20.92 -18.32
N GLN A 466 59.45 21.47 -17.53
CA GLN A 466 59.25 21.66 -16.09
C GLN A 466 58.11 22.65 -15.78
N GLU A 467 57.89 23.64 -16.65
CA GLU A 467 56.76 24.57 -16.52
C GLU A 467 55.43 23.88 -16.83
N LEU A 468 55.41 22.94 -17.77
CA LEU A 468 54.23 22.14 -18.11
C LEU A 468 53.88 21.15 -17.00
N GLU A 469 54.88 20.53 -16.36
CA GLU A 469 54.65 19.73 -15.16
C GLU A 469 54.03 20.55 -14.03
N ALA A 470 54.55 21.75 -13.79
CA ALA A 470 54.02 22.64 -12.75
C ALA A 470 52.55 23.01 -13.05
N ARG A 471 52.22 23.29 -14.32
CA ARG A 471 50.85 23.57 -14.75
C ARG A 471 49.93 22.36 -14.63
N ALA A 472 50.41 21.16 -14.96
CA ALA A 472 49.62 19.93 -14.81
C ALA A 472 49.31 19.64 -13.33
N ARG A 473 50.29 19.83 -12.42
CA ARG A 473 50.06 19.73 -10.97
C ARG A 473 49.05 20.76 -10.48
N GLN A 474 49.21 22.01 -10.91
CA GLN A 474 48.26 23.08 -10.60
C GLN A 474 46.85 22.74 -11.08
N LEU A 475 46.71 22.13 -12.26
CA LEU A 475 45.43 21.73 -12.82
C LEU A 475 44.78 20.61 -12.00
N LEU A 476 45.54 19.59 -11.59
CA LEU A 476 45.07 18.53 -10.68
C LEU A 476 44.59 19.10 -9.33
N GLU A 477 45.39 19.98 -8.72
CA GLU A 477 45.04 20.63 -7.46
C GLU A 477 43.74 21.44 -7.58
N LEU A 478 43.59 22.17 -8.68
CA LEU A 478 42.40 22.97 -8.95
C LEU A 478 41.15 22.10 -9.14
N ILE A 479 41.28 20.93 -9.77
CA ILE A 479 40.17 19.98 -9.92
C ILE A 479 39.81 19.34 -8.56
N ALA A 480 40.81 18.99 -7.75
CA ALA A 480 40.63 18.34 -6.45
C ALA A 480 40.00 19.25 -5.38
N GLU A 481 39.92 20.55 -5.62
CA GLU A 481 39.24 21.47 -4.72
C GLU A 481 37.76 21.10 -4.54
N PRO A 482 37.21 21.18 -3.31
CA PRO A 482 35.87 20.70 -3.05
C PRO A 482 34.77 21.43 -3.84
N PHE A 483 33.81 20.65 -4.30
CA PHE A 483 32.62 21.08 -5.01
C PHE A 483 31.45 21.16 -4.03
N ALA A 484 30.82 22.33 -4.00
CA ALA A 484 29.57 22.55 -3.30
C ALA A 484 28.40 22.24 -4.24
N VAL A 485 28.05 20.97 -4.40
CA VAL A 485 27.03 20.49 -5.36
C VAL A 485 26.09 19.50 -4.73
N GLY A 486 24.82 19.53 -5.14
CA GLY A 486 23.83 18.57 -4.63
C GLY A 486 23.64 18.57 -3.11
N GLY A 487 23.96 19.67 -2.41
CA GLY A 487 23.90 19.78 -0.95
C GLY A 487 25.15 19.27 -0.21
N TRP A 488 26.08 18.64 -0.92
CA TRP A 488 27.41 18.32 -0.42
C TRP A 488 28.27 19.57 -0.49
N THR A 489 28.89 19.96 0.62
CA THR A 489 29.77 21.14 0.67
C THR A 489 31.24 20.80 0.44
N ASN A 490 31.58 19.51 0.41
CA ASN A 490 32.94 19.03 0.34
C ASN A 490 33.11 17.83 -0.60
N LEU A 491 32.34 17.76 -1.69
CA LEU A 491 32.49 16.67 -2.67
C LEU A 491 33.80 16.89 -3.44
N GLN A 492 34.69 15.91 -3.49
CA GLN A 492 35.94 16.03 -4.22
C GLN A 492 35.97 15.03 -5.38
N VAL A 493 36.56 15.45 -6.49
CA VAL A 493 36.81 14.58 -7.64
C VAL A 493 38.29 14.64 -8.01
N GLY A 494 38.86 13.50 -8.36
CA GLY A 494 40.19 13.43 -8.96
C GLY A 494 40.11 13.59 -10.47
N ALA A 495 41.26 13.82 -11.09
CA ALA A 495 41.37 13.75 -12.54
C ALA A 495 42.65 13.05 -12.98
N SER A 496 42.55 12.41 -14.14
CA SER A 496 43.69 11.84 -14.84
C SER A 496 44.02 12.75 -16.02
N ILE A 497 45.29 13.15 -16.14
CA ILE A 497 45.73 14.12 -17.17
C ILE A 497 46.79 13.51 -18.08
N GLY A 498 46.57 13.58 -19.39
CA GLY A 498 47.54 13.22 -20.43
C GLY A 498 48.14 14.46 -21.08
N ILE A 499 49.45 14.47 -21.34
CA ILE A 499 50.14 15.63 -21.90
C ILE A 499 50.85 15.26 -23.20
N ALA A 500 50.60 15.97 -24.30
CA ALA A 500 51.35 15.82 -25.56
C ALA A 500 51.85 17.17 -26.08
N LEU A 501 52.99 17.16 -26.77
CA LEU A 501 53.76 18.34 -27.16
C LEU A 501 53.93 18.47 -28.68
N PHE A 502 53.71 19.67 -29.19
CA PHE A 502 54.10 20.06 -30.55
C PHE A 502 55.38 20.90 -30.51
N PRO A 503 56.39 20.60 -31.35
CA PRO A 503 56.39 19.58 -32.42
C PRO A 503 56.94 18.19 -32.01
N GLU A 504 57.21 17.93 -30.73
CA GLU A 504 57.95 16.73 -30.27
C GLU A 504 57.19 15.40 -30.44
N ASP A 505 55.92 15.38 -30.04
CA ASP A 505 55.07 14.18 -30.01
C ASP A 505 54.18 14.05 -31.26
N ALA A 506 53.89 15.17 -31.92
CA ALA A 506 53.14 15.23 -33.17
C ALA A 506 53.35 16.58 -33.90
N THR A 507 53.16 16.59 -35.22
CA THR A 507 53.21 17.81 -36.06
C THR A 507 51.84 18.30 -36.51
N GLU A 508 50.77 17.53 -36.27
CA GLU A 508 49.39 17.85 -36.63
C GLU A 508 48.47 17.80 -35.40
N ALA A 509 47.48 18.70 -35.35
CA ALA A 509 46.61 18.88 -34.21
C ALA A 509 45.78 17.63 -33.86
N GLY A 510 45.28 16.90 -34.86
CA GLY A 510 44.50 15.68 -34.65
C GLY A 510 45.34 14.54 -34.05
N GLU A 511 46.58 14.39 -34.50
CA GLU A 511 47.51 13.43 -33.94
C GLU A 511 47.90 13.81 -32.51
N LEU A 512 48.19 15.08 -32.26
CA LEU A 512 48.53 15.61 -30.93
C LEU A 512 47.42 15.36 -29.89
N LEU A 513 46.15 15.54 -30.28
CA LEU A 513 44.98 15.23 -29.44
C LEU A 513 44.89 13.73 -29.12
N THR A 514 45.14 12.88 -30.12
CA THR A 514 45.10 11.42 -29.98
C THR A 514 46.18 10.93 -29.03
N GLN A 515 47.39 11.50 -29.11
CA GLN A 515 48.47 11.17 -28.21
C GLN A 515 48.22 11.67 -26.78
N ALA A 516 47.60 12.84 -26.60
CA ALA A 516 47.23 13.33 -25.28
C ALA A 516 46.11 12.49 -24.62
N ASP A 517 45.13 12.01 -25.38
CA ASP A 517 44.08 11.09 -24.88
C ASP A 517 44.68 9.76 -24.40
N ALA A 518 45.57 9.19 -25.22
CA ALA A 518 46.34 8.01 -24.83
C ALA A 518 47.09 8.28 -23.51
N ALA A 519 47.87 9.37 -23.44
CA ALA A 519 48.57 9.80 -22.23
C ALA A 519 47.68 9.83 -20.97
N MET A 520 46.43 10.24 -21.11
CA MET A 520 45.45 10.35 -20.02
C MET A 520 45.00 8.97 -19.52
N TYR A 521 44.83 8.00 -20.42
CA TYR A 521 44.49 6.64 -20.02
C TYR A 521 45.59 5.98 -19.15
N GLU A 522 46.89 6.26 -19.36
CA GLU A 522 47.92 5.80 -18.40
C GLU A 522 47.76 6.44 -17.04
N ALA A 523 47.41 7.72 -17.01
CA ALA A 523 47.22 8.40 -15.74
C ALA A 523 46.08 7.72 -14.95
N LYS A 524 45.06 7.19 -15.63
CA LYS A 524 44.02 6.36 -15.01
C LYS A 524 44.56 5.03 -14.49
N ASP A 525 45.40 4.35 -15.26
CA ASP A 525 45.93 3.03 -14.88
C ASP A 525 47.05 3.11 -13.84
N ALA A 526 47.80 4.21 -13.81
CA ALA A 526 48.88 4.49 -12.87
C ALA A 526 48.40 5.00 -11.50
N GLY A 527 47.11 4.81 -11.19
CA GLY A 527 46.54 5.07 -9.87
C GLY A 527 45.53 6.21 -9.80
N ARG A 528 45.21 6.87 -10.94
CA ARG A 528 44.28 8.02 -11.02
C ARG A 528 44.79 9.25 -10.24
N ASN A 529 44.14 10.40 -10.39
CA ASN A 529 44.55 11.66 -9.76
C ASN A 529 46.01 12.05 -10.02
N THR A 530 46.48 11.87 -11.25
CA THR A 530 47.89 12.09 -11.66
C THR A 530 47.95 12.56 -13.10
N PHE A 531 49.15 12.93 -13.56
CA PHE A 531 49.39 13.27 -14.97
C PHE A 531 50.49 12.43 -15.59
N ARG A 532 50.42 12.17 -16.89
CA ARG A 532 51.47 11.50 -17.66
C ARG A 532 51.72 12.24 -18.96
N PHE A 533 52.98 12.42 -19.31
CA PHE A 533 53.33 12.78 -20.67
C PHE A 533 53.10 11.59 -21.57
N TYR A 534 52.69 11.86 -22.80
CA TYR A 534 52.54 10.87 -23.81
C TYR A 534 53.83 10.09 -23.97
N ARG A 535 53.65 8.78 -24.01
CA ARG A 535 54.64 7.76 -24.35
C ARG A 535 53.88 6.73 -25.17
N THR A 536 54.52 6.09 -26.13
CA THR A 536 53.87 5.24 -27.14
C THR A 536 53.06 4.04 -26.59
N ALA A 537 53.09 3.72 -25.28
CA ALA A 537 52.41 2.57 -24.66
C ALA A 537 50.90 2.79 -24.29
N LEU A 538 50.38 3.97 -24.65
CA LEU A 538 49.09 4.61 -24.32
C LEU A 538 47.73 3.92 -24.47
N THR A 539 47.48 3.62 -25.72
CA THR A 539 46.16 3.66 -26.34
C THR A 539 45.40 2.34 -26.15
N ASP A 540 45.96 1.41 -25.39
CA ASP A 540 45.56 0.00 -25.41
C ASP A 540 44.42 -0.34 -24.42
N ALA A 541 44.28 0.35 -23.27
CA ALA A 541 43.34 -0.03 -22.20
C ALA A 541 41.85 0.38 -22.43
N ALA A 542 41.59 1.56 -23.00
CA ALA A 542 40.23 2.04 -23.31
C ALA A 542 39.52 1.14 -24.33
N ASN A 543 40.29 0.71 -25.33
CA ASN A 543 39.84 -0.20 -26.37
C ASN A 543 39.40 -1.55 -25.78
N GLN A 544 40.01 -2.01 -24.67
CA GLN A 544 39.70 -3.31 -24.08
C GLN A 544 38.28 -3.45 -23.51
N ARG A 545 37.60 -2.36 -23.11
CA ARG A 545 36.25 -2.45 -22.50
C ARG A 545 35.14 -2.56 -23.54
N LEU A 546 35.18 -1.69 -24.55
CA LEU A 546 34.29 -1.77 -25.71
C LEU A 546 34.44 -3.12 -26.43
N GLU A 547 35.67 -3.63 -26.43
CA GLU A 547 36.00 -4.95 -26.93
C GLU A 547 35.28 -6.07 -26.16
N ILE A 548 35.23 -6.05 -24.82
CA ILE A 548 34.54 -7.08 -24.01
C ILE A 548 33.04 -7.14 -24.34
N GLU A 549 32.36 -6.00 -24.49
CA GLU A 549 30.92 -5.98 -24.80
C GLU A 549 30.63 -6.60 -26.17
N ASN A 550 31.40 -6.21 -27.18
CA ASN A 550 31.28 -6.77 -28.52
C ASN A 550 31.57 -8.27 -28.50
N ARG A 551 32.62 -8.70 -27.78
CA ARG A 551 32.98 -10.11 -27.64
C ARG A 551 31.89 -10.91 -26.92
N LEU A 552 31.21 -10.39 -25.89
CA LEU A 552 30.12 -11.10 -25.21
C LEU A 552 28.92 -11.38 -26.13
N ARG A 553 28.60 -10.45 -27.06
CA ARG A 553 27.58 -10.69 -28.09
C ARG A 553 28.01 -11.80 -29.06
N HIS A 554 29.29 -11.85 -29.41
CA HIS A 554 29.84 -12.94 -30.23
C HIS A 554 29.84 -14.28 -29.49
N ALA A 555 30.18 -14.29 -28.19
CA ALA A 555 30.26 -15.47 -27.35
C ALA A 555 28.95 -16.28 -27.30
N LEU A 556 27.81 -15.58 -27.26
CA LEU A 556 26.47 -16.18 -27.32
C LEU A 556 26.19 -16.91 -28.64
N VAL A 557 26.79 -16.48 -29.74
CA VAL A 557 26.60 -17.08 -31.07
C VAL A 557 27.64 -18.17 -31.33
N GLN A 558 28.83 -18.08 -30.74
CA GLN A 558 29.98 -18.95 -31.01
C GLN A 558 30.18 -20.09 -30.00
N ASN A 559 29.23 -20.33 -29.08
CA ASN A 559 29.33 -21.34 -28.01
C ASN A 559 30.56 -21.15 -27.10
N GLU A 560 30.89 -19.90 -26.77
CA GLU A 560 32.02 -19.58 -25.87
C GLU A 560 31.59 -19.50 -24.40
N LEU A 561 30.30 -19.67 -24.14
CA LEU A 561 29.77 -19.86 -22.79
C LEU A 561 29.83 -21.34 -22.41
N GLU A 562 30.20 -21.61 -21.18
CA GLU A 562 30.21 -22.95 -20.59
C GLU A 562 29.58 -22.92 -19.20
N VAL A 563 29.12 -24.06 -18.69
CA VAL A 563 28.50 -24.17 -17.37
C VAL A 563 29.42 -24.96 -16.45
N PHE A 564 29.76 -24.35 -15.32
CA PHE A 564 30.44 -25.00 -14.22
C PHE A 564 29.40 -25.37 -13.17
N TYR A 565 29.72 -26.38 -12.36
CA TYR A 565 28.78 -26.93 -11.40
C TYR A 565 29.42 -26.96 -10.02
N GLN A 566 28.72 -26.43 -9.02
CA GLN A 566 29.13 -26.47 -7.63
C GLN A 566 28.30 -27.51 -6.87
N PRO A 567 28.93 -28.46 -6.16
CA PRO A 567 28.20 -29.50 -5.43
C PRO A 567 27.50 -28.98 -4.18
N GLN A 568 26.28 -29.48 -3.94
CA GLN A 568 25.49 -29.27 -2.74
C GLN A 568 25.42 -30.59 -1.95
N VAL A 569 25.80 -30.52 -0.68
CA VAL A 569 25.97 -31.69 0.19
C VAL A 569 24.85 -31.74 1.21
N HIS A 570 24.11 -32.85 1.25
CA HIS A 570 23.11 -33.07 2.28
C HIS A 570 23.78 -33.29 3.64
N MET A 571 23.39 -32.49 4.64
CA MET A 571 24.09 -32.35 5.92
C MET A 571 24.16 -33.68 6.69
N THR A 572 23.07 -34.45 6.69
CA THR A 572 22.99 -35.68 7.50
C THR A 572 23.68 -36.87 6.83
N SER A 573 23.48 -37.05 5.52
CA SER A 573 24.05 -38.20 4.81
C SER A 573 25.49 -37.94 4.35
N GLY A 574 25.95 -36.70 4.34
CA GLY A 574 27.27 -36.31 3.81
C GLY A 574 27.41 -36.53 2.30
N LYS A 575 26.34 -36.91 1.59
CA LYS A 575 26.33 -37.19 0.15
C LYS A 575 26.06 -35.92 -0.64
N ILE A 576 26.67 -35.81 -1.81
CA ILE A 576 26.29 -34.81 -2.81
C ILE A 576 24.93 -35.21 -3.39
N THR A 577 23.94 -34.36 -3.23
CA THR A 577 22.54 -34.60 -3.67
C THR A 577 22.08 -33.58 -4.69
N GLY A 578 22.65 -32.38 -4.66
CA GLY A 578 22.31 -31.30 -5.58
C GLY A 578 23.57 -30.67 -6.15
N ILE A 579 23.37 -29.81 -7.15
CA ILE A 579 24.41 -29.01 -7.78
C ILE A 579 23.84 -27.66 -8.22
N GLU A 580 24.66 -26.62 -8.17
CA GLU A 580 24.32 -25.32 -8.74
C GLU A 580 25.04 -25.10 -10.07
N ALA A 581 24.28 -24.72 -11.10
CA ALA A 581 24.79 -24.44 -12.43
C ALA A 581 25.20 -22.95 -12.56
N LEU A 582 26.50 -22.72 -12.76
CA LEU A 582 27.13 -21.42 -12.78
C LEU A 582 27.79 -21.16 -14.13
N VAL A 583 27.33 -20.15 -14.86
CA VAL A 583 27.89 -19.79 -16.17
C VAL A 583 29.34 -19.31 -16.07
N ARG A 584 30.15 -19.64 -17.06
CA ARG A 584 31.50 -19.11 -17.27
C ARG A 584 31.64 -18.72 -18.73
N TRP A 585 32.45 -17.71 -19.00
CA TRP A 585 32.73 -17.28 -20.37
C TRP A 585 34.19 -17.58 -20.70
N ARG A 586 34.41 -18.47 -21.66
CA ARG A 586 35.73 -18.83 -22.16
C ARG A 586 36.00 -18.06 -23.43
N ASP A 587 36.57 -16.87 -23.27
CA ASP A 587 37.01 -16.06 -24.40
C ASP A 587 38.26 -16.70 -25.05
N PRO A 588 38.29 -16.87 -26.39
CA PRO A 588 39.42 -17.49 -27.09
C PRO A 588 40.76 -16.78 -26.90
N GLU A 589 40.74 -15.47 -26.62
CA GLU A 589 41.93 -14.63 -26.49
C GLU A 589 42.27 -14.34 -25.03
N ARG A 590 41.25 -14.12 -24.19
CA ARG A 590 41.40 -13.71 -22.78
C ARG A 590 41.26 -14.86 -21.79
N GLY A 591 40.91 -16.05 -22.25
CA GLY A 591 40.71 -17.22 -21.40
C GLY A 591 39.42 -17.13 -20.59
N LEU A 592 39.42 -17.67 -19.37
CA LEU A 592 38.21 -17.79 -18.56
C LEU A 592 37.88 -16.46 -17.85
N ILE A 593 36.78 -15.84 -18.26
CA ILE A 593 36.25 -14.60 -17.68
C ILE A 593 35.23 -14.96 -16.59
N ALA A 594 35.38 -14.34 -15.42
CA ALA A 594 34.53 -14.56 -14.26
C ALA A 594 33.13 -13.93 -14.44
N PRO A 595 32.07 -14.53 -13.85
CA PRO A 595 30.71 -13.99 -13.91
C PRO A 595 30.61 -12.53 -13.49
N ASP A 596 31.30 -12.14 -12.42
CA ASP A 596 31.29 -10.77 -11.87
C ASP A 596 31.74 -9.70 -12.88
N VAL A 597 32.47 -10.10 -13.94
CA VAL A 597 32.95 -9.20 -14.99
C VAL A 597 31.88 -8.98 -16.06
N PHE A 598 31.11 -10.01 -16.44
CA PHE A 598 30.23 -9.96 -17.62
C PHE A 598 28.73 -10.04 -17.30
N ILE A 599 28.32 -10.59 -16.15
CA ILE A 599 26.91 -10.64 -15.75
C ILE A 599 26.33 -9.24 -15.54
N PRO A 600 27.00 -8.29 -14.84
CA PRO A 600 26.48 -6.93 -14.74
C PRO A 600 26.29 -6.28 -16.12
N LEU A 601 27.24 -6.49 -17.03
CA LEU A 601 27.16 -6.00 -18.40
C LEU A 601 26.00 -6.65 -19.17
N ALA A 602 25.76 -7.96 -18.97
CA ALA A 602 24.68 -8.69 -19.61
C ALA A 602 23.29 -8.25 -19.13
N GLU A 603 23.15 -7.88 -17.86
CA GLU A 603 21.91 -7.33 -17.30
C GLU A 603 21.61 -5.92 -17.84
N GLU A 604 22.61 -5.04 -17.83
CA GLU A 604 22.51 -3.68 -18.39
C GLU A 604 22.08 -3.71 -19.86
N THR A 605 22.69 -4.61 -20.65
CA THR A 605 22.46 -4.72 -22.10
C THR A 605 21.30 -5.63 -22.50
N GLY A 606 20.69 -6.35 -21.55
CA GLY A 606 19.59 -7.29 -21.79
C GLY A 606 19.99 -8.65 -22.37
N LEU A 607 21.30 -8.94 -22.48
CA LEU A 607 21.82 -10.24 -22.92
C LEU A 607 21.58 -11.36 -21.89
N ILE A 608 21.28 -11.02 -20.63
CA ILE A 608 21.06 -11.98 -19.54
C ILE A 608 19.97 -13.01 -19.85
N THR A 609 18.92 -12.65 -20.59
CA THR A 609 17.85 -13.58 -20.98
C THR A 609 18.36 -14.70 -21.89
N ALA A 610 19.25 -14.38 -22.84
CA ALA A 610 19.83 -15.37 -23.75
C ALA A 610 20.84 -16.26 -23.01
N ILE A 611 21.64 -15.69 -22.12
CA ILE A 611 22.56 -16.44 -21.26
C ILE A 611 21.78 -17.41 -20.37
N GLY A 612 20.69 -16.95 -19.76
CA GLY A 612 19.87 -17.80 -18.89
C GLY A 612 19.18 -18.96 -19.62
N ASP A 613 18.73 -18.77 -20.88
CA ASP A 613 18.23 -19.89 -21.70
C ASP A 613 19.32 -20.93 -21.97
N PHE A 614 20.53 -20.47 -22.31
CA PHE A 614 21.68 -21.34 -22.51
C PHE A 614 21.99 -22.17 -21.25
N VAL A 615 22.11 -21.52 -20.09
CA VAL A 615 22.43 -22.18 -18.81
C VAL A 615 21.36 -23.20 -18.45
N LEU A 616 20.08 -22.84 -18.56
CA LEU A 616 18.96 -23.73 -18.24
C LEU A 616 18.98 -25.00 -19.10
N ARG A 617 19.18 -24.85 -20.42
CA ARG A 617 19.26 -25.97 -21.36
C ARG A 617 20.44 -26.88 -21.07
N GLU A 618 21.62 -26.29 -20.88
CA GLU A 618 22.85 -27.04 -20.66
C GLU A 618 22.85 -27.75 -19.30
N ALA A 619 22.34 -27.10 -18.25
CA ALA A 619 22.16 -27.70 -16.94
C ALA A 619 21.25 -28.94 -17.00
N CYS A 620 20.07 -28.83 -17.61
CA CYS A 620 19.13 -29.96 -17.72
C CYS A 620 19.70 -31.09 -18.57
N ARG A 621 20.34 -30.76 -19.71
CA ARG A 621 20.99 -31.74 -20.59
C ARG A 621 22.09 -32.49 -19.85
N GLN A 622 22.93 -31.78 -19.10
CA GLN A 622 24.10 -32.35 -18.45
C GLN A 622 23.73 -33.30 -17.29
N VAL A 623 22.66 -32.99 -16.55
CA VAL A 623 22.16 -33.89 -15.49
C VAL A 623 21.67 -35.23 -16.05
N VAL A 624 20.89 -35.19 -17.13
CA VAL A 624 20.41 -36.41 -17.79
C VAL A 624 21.58 -37.22 -18.38
N GLU A 625 22.63 -36.54 -18.84
CA GLU A 625 23.84 -37.20 -19.29
C GLU A 625 24.59 -37.89 -18.15
N TRP A 626 24.66 -37.29 -16.95
CA TRP A 626 25.21 -37.97 -15.78
C TRP A 626 24.38 -39.18 -15.33
N ASP A 627 23.05 -39.12 -15.44
CA ASP A 627 22.20 -40.28 -15.17
C ASP A 627 22.56 -41.47 -16.09
N ARG A 628 22.81 -41.19 -17.38
CA ARG A 628 23.23 -42.21 -18.36
C ARG A 628 24.61 -42.77 -18.07
N GLN A 629 25.49 -41.96 -17.47
CA GLN A 629 26.82 -42.37 -17.03
C GLN A 629 26.80 -43.15 -15.71
N GLY A 630 25.63 -43.34 -15.10
CA GLY A 630 25.45 -44.15 -13.89
C GLY A 630 25.79 -43.41 -12.59
N LEU A 631 25.87 -42.07 -12.63
CA LEU A 631 26.01 -41.28 -11.41
C LEU A 631 24.74 -41.38 -10.55
N PRO A 632 24.85 -41.14 -9.23
CA PRO A 632 23.67 -40.98 -8.39
C PRO A 632 22.80 -39.83 -8.92
N PRO A 633 21.47 -39.91 -8.80
CA PRO A 633 20.57 -38.87 -9.28
C PRO A 633 20.83 -37.56 -8.54
N LEU A 634 21.26 -36.53 -9.27
CA LEU A 634 21.49 -35.18 -8.77
C LEU A 634 20.32 -34.25 -9.11
N GLU A 635 19.98 -33.36 -8.19
CA GLU A 635 19.13 -32.20 -8.43
C GLU A 635 19.97 -31.03 -8.96
N VAL A 636 19.40 -30.18 -9.81
CA VAL A 636 20.12 -29.01 -10.36
C VAL A 636 19.39 -27.71 -10.08
N SER A 637 20.14 -26.78 -9.51
CA SER A 637 19.79 -25.40 -9.28
C SER A 637 20.25 -24.51 -10.44
N VAL A 638 19.36 -23.65 -10.93
CA VAL A 638 19.66 -22.64 -11.95
C VAL A 638 19.16 -21.28 -11.47
N ASN A 639 20.07 -20.31 -11.45
CA ASN A 639 19.77 -18.91 -11.14
C ASN A 639 18.85 -18.29 -12.20
N LEU A 640 17.84 -17.55 -11.73
CA LEU A 640 16.85 -16.89 -12.59
C LEU A 640 16.78 -15.39 -12.28
N SER A 641 17.13 -14.57 -13.27
CA SER A 641 17.10 -13.10 -13.12
C SER A 641 15.67 -12.53 -13.11
N ALA A 642 15.48 -11.38 -12.48
CA ALA A 642 14.19 -10.68 -12.44
C ALA A 642 13.60 -10.42 -13.83
N ARG A 643 14.44 -10.11 -14.82
CA ARG A 643 14.01 -9.90 -16.21
C ARG A 643 13.45 -11.17 -16.85
N GLN A 644 13.99 -12.34 -16.53
CA GLN A 644 13.49 -13.61 -17.07
C GLN A 644 12.17 -14.02 -16.43
N VAL A 645 12.01 -13.79 -15.13
CA VAL A 645 10.76 -14.05 -14.41
C VAL A 645 9.60 -13.23 -14.97
N ALA A 646 9.87 -11.97 -15.30
CA ALA A 646 8.91 -11.06 -15.93
C ALA A 646 8.61 -11.37 -17.40
N ALA A 647 9.43 -12.20 -18.06
CA ALA A 647 9.35 -12.40 -19.50
C ALA A 647 8.12 -13.22 -19.90
N PRO A 648 7.26 -12.72 -20.81
CA PRO A 648 6.13 -13.49 -21.33
C PRO A 648 6.66 -14.66 -22.18
N GLY A 649 6.64 -15.87 -21.61
CA GLY A 649 7.07 -17.09 -22.30
C GLY A 649 7.92 -18.06 -21.47
N LEU A 650 8.39 -17.65 -20.28
CA LEU A 650 9.25 -18.49 -19.42
C LEU A 650 8.66 -19.89 -19.16
N LEU A 651 7.35 -19.98 -18.90
CA LEU A 651 6.68 -21.27 -18.66
C LEU A 651 6.74 -22.19 -19.89
N HIS A 652 6.61 -21.63 -21.09
CA HIS A 652 6.71 -22.40 -22.33
C HIS A 652 8.14 -22.91 -22.53
N GLN A 653 9.12 -22.04 -22.30
CA GLN A 653 10.54 -22.37 -22.35
C GLN A 653 10.89 -23.50 -21.36
N LEU A 654 10.48 -23.39 -20.09
CA LEU A 654 10.72 -24.44 -19.08
C LEU A 654 10.14 -25.80 -19.51
N ARG A 655 8.89 -25.82 -20.01
CA ARG A 655 8.28 -27.06 -20.53
C ARG A 655 9.06 -27.64 -21.69
N GLN A 656 9.51 -26.79 -22.61
CA GLN A 656 10.29 -27.20 -23.76
C GLN A 656 11.63 -27.80 -23.33
N VAL A 657 12.38 -27.14 -22.45
CA VAL A 657 13.67 -27.63 -21.97
C VAL A 657 13.54 -28.96 -21.22
N LEU A 658 12.55 -29.09 -20.32
CA LEU A 658 12.30 -30.35 -19.61
C LEU A 658 11.93 -31.49 -20.57
N HIS A 659 11.11 -31.20 -21.58
CA HIS A 659 10.73 -32.18 -22.60
C HIS A 659 11.93 -32.60 -23.47
N GLU A 660 12.75 -31.65 -23.93
CA GLU A 660 13.91 -31.91 -24.80
C GLU A 660 15.04 -32.63 -24.07
N SER A 661 15.32 -32.26 -22.82
CA SER A 661 16.34 -32.93 -22.00
C SER A 661 15.87 -34.29 -21.48
N GLY A 662 14.58 -34.44 -21.21
CA GLY A 662 14.01 -35.60 -20.52
C GLY A 662 14.22 -35.57 -19.00
N LEU A 663 14.64 -34.43 -18.43
CA LEU A 663 14.81 -34.27 -16.99
C LEU A 663 13.44 -34.25 -16.29
N PRO A 664 13.21 -35.06 -15.25
CA PRO A 664 12.03 -34.94 -14.41
C PRO A 664 11.99 -33.55 -13.75
N ALA A 665 10.84 -32.87 -13.82
CA ALA A 665 10.68 -31.50 -13.32
C ALA A 665 11.09 -31.35 -11.84
N GLN A 666 10.90 -32.39 -11.03
CA GLN A 666 11.23 -32.42 -9.60
C GLN A 666 12.73 -32.34 -9.31
N ARG A 667 13.58 -32.55 -10.32
CA ARG A 667 15.04 -32.45 -10.21
C ARG A 667 15.59 -31.11 -10.68
N LEU A 668 14.71 -30.18 -11.07
CA LEU A 668 15.07 -28.81 -11.39
C LEU A 668 14.59 -27.89 -10.27
N THR A 669 15.53 -27.08 -9.77
CA THR A 669 15.30 -26.01 -8.82
C THR A 669 15.62 -24.68 -9.50
N LEU A 670 14.71 -23.72 -9.43
CA LEU A 670 14.97 -22.36 -9.89
C LEU A 670 15.25 -21.47 -8.68
N GLU A 671 16.37 -20.77 -8.73
CA GLU A 671 16.83 -19.88 -7.66
C GLU A 671 16.51 -18.44 -8.02
N LEU A 672 15.88 -17.72 -7.08
CA LEU A 672 15.50 -16.32 -7.25
C LEU A 672 16.00 -15.54 -6.04
N THR A 673 16.62 -14.39 -6.27
CA THR A 673 17.01 -13.50 -5.18
C THR A 673 15.79 -12.93 -4.47
N GLU A 674 15.95 -12.60 -3.18
CA GLU A 674 14.91 -11.97 -2.36
C GLU A 674 14.29 -10.72 -3.04
N SER A 675 15.15 -9.84 -3.58
CA SER A 675 14.72 -8.62 -4.30
C SER A 675 13.87 -8.94 -5.53
N THR A 676 14.23 -10.00 -6.28
CA THR A 676 13.47 -10.43 -7.47
C THR A 676 12.04 -10.82 -7.12
N LEU A 677 11.83 -11.46 -5.97
CA LEU A 677 10.50 -11.84 -5.50
C LEU A 677 9.67 -10.64 -5.04
N MET A 678 10.31 -9.64 -4.42
CA MET A 678 9.63 -8.47 -3.86
C MET A 678 9.24 -7.44 -4.92
N GLU A 679 10.09 -7.20 -5.92
CA GLU A 679 9.87 -6.14 -6.93
C GLU A 679 8.62 -6.38 -7.81
N GLN A 680 8.10 -7.61 -7.85
CA GLN A 680 7.06 -8.01 -8.81
C GLN A 680 6.01 -8.97 -8.23
N ALA A 681 5.75 -8.91 -6.92
CA ALA A 681 4.90 -9.87 -6.20
C ALA A 681 3.53 -10.14 -6.85
N ASP A 682 2.86 -9.12 -7.42
CA ASP A 682 1.54 -9.28 -8.05
C ASP A 682 1.60 -9.85 -9.48
N THR A 683 2.62 -9.51 -10.27
CA THR A 683 2.76 -10.00 -11.66
C THR A 683 3.41 -11.38 -11.74
N THR A 684 4.27 -11.70 -10.78
CA THR A 684 5.10 -12.91 -10.76
C THR A 684 4.41 -14.10 -10.10
N ARG A 685 3.43 -13.85 -9.23
CA ARG A 685 2.67 -14.88 -8.51
C ARG A 685 2.10 -15.96 -9.43
N GLY A 686 1.41 -15.55 -10.49
CA GLY A 686 0.78 -16.48 -11.43
C GLY A 686 1.81 -17.39 -12.11
N THR A 687 2.93 -16.81 -12.53
CA THR A 687 4.03 -17.54 -13.19
C THR A 687 4.68 -18.54 -12.23
N LEU A 688 5.01 -18.14 -11.00
CA LEU A 688 5.62 -19.04 -10.01
C LEU A 688 4.70 -20.20 -9.63
N GLN A 689 3.40 -19.94 -9.43
CA GLN A 689 2.41 -21.00 -9.18
C GLN A 689 2.30 -21.98 -10.36
N GLN A 690 2.39 -21.49 -11.59
CA GLN A 690 2.40 -22.34 -12.78
C GLN A 690 3.68 -23.18 -12.88
N ILE A 691 4.84 -22.61 -12.53
CA ILE A 691 6.12 -23.33 -12.45
C ILE A 691 6.03 -24.45 -11.40
N LYS A 692 5.52 -24.14 -10.20
CA LYS A 692 5.22 -25.14 -9.16
C LYS A 692 4.26 -26.23 -9.66
N GLY A 693 3.26 -25.85 -10.46
CA GLY A 693 2.33 -26.79 -11.11
C GLY A 693 2.99 -27.78 -12.06
N LEU A 694 4.20 -27.49 -12.57
CA LEU A 694 5.01 -28.45 -13.34
C LEU A 694 5.76 -29.45 -12.45
N GLY A 695 5.86 -29.17 -11.15
CA GLY A 695 6.64 -29.93 -10.20
C GLY A 695 8.08 -29.46 -10.04
N ILE A 696 8.42 -28.27 -10.56
CA ILE A 696 9.74 -27.63 -10.39
C ILE A 696 9.82 -27.05 -8.96
N ALA A 697 10.99 -27.18 -8.31
CA ALA A 697 11.23 -26.59 -7.01
C ALA A 697 11.65 -25.11 -7.12
N LEU A 698 11.30 -24.30 -6.13
CA LEU A 698 11.68 -22.89 -6.04
C LEU A 698 12.54 -22.68 -4.80
N ALA A 699 13.70 -22.05 -5.01
CA ALA A 699 14.60 -21.63 -3.95
C ALA A 699 14.69 -20.10 -3.89
N ILE A 700 14.81 -19.57 -2.67
CA ILE A 700 15.17 -18.17 -2.47
C ILE A 700 16.65 -18.08 -2.21
N ASP A 701 17.31 -17.25 -3.02
CA ASP A 701 18.73 -16.95 -2.92
C ASP A 701 19.00 -15.64 -2.19
N ASP A 702 20.22 -15.52 -1.66
CA ASP A 702 20.71 -14.35 -0.90
C ASP A 702 19.82 -13.94 0.30
N PHE A 703 19.13 -14.90 0.93
CA PHE A 703 18.12 -14.58 1.96
C PHE A 703 18.75 -13.92 3.18
N GLY A 704 18.21 -12.77 3.60
CA GLY A 704 18.63 -12.02 4.78
C GLY A 704 19.34 -10.71 4.47
N THR A 705 19.66 -10.44 3.20
CA THR A 705 20.26 -9.16 2.78
C THR A 705 19.20 -8.08 2.45
N GLY A 706 17.89 -8.41 2.45
CA GLY A 706 16.76 -7.52 2.13
C GLY A 706 15.62 -7.44 3.19
N TYR A 707 14.51 -6.79 2.82
CA TYR A 707 13.29 -6.65 3.65
C TYR A 707 12.24 -7.71 3.29
N SER A 708 12.33 -8.89 3.92
CA SER A 708 11.36 -9.96 3.69
C SER A 708 10.05 -9.77 4.44
N SER A 709 8.92 -9.90 3.75
CA SER A 709 7.63 -10.18 4.39
C SER A 709 7.40 -11.69 4.42
N LEU A 710 7.43 -12.25 5.63
CA LEU A 710 7.12 -13.66 5.94
C LEU A 710 5.82 -14.16 5.29
N ALA A 711 4.86 -13.26 5.03
CA ALA A 711 3.61 -13.59 4.35
C ALA A 711 3.86 -14.10 2.92
N TYR A 712 4.83 -13.52 2.19
CA TYR A 712 5.11 -13.88 0.81
C TYR A 712 5.79 -15.24 0.66
N LEU A 713 6.65 -15.62 1.61
CA LEU A 713 7.27 -16.95 1.63
C LEU A 713 6.23 -18.07 1.63
N LYS A 714 5.15 -17.87 2.41
CA LYS A 714 4.04 -18.82 2.49
C LYS A 714 3.15 -18.79 1.23
N GLU A 715 2.95 -17.62 0.64
CA GLU A 715 2.09 -17.47 -0.55
C GLU A 715 2.70 -18.05 -1.83
N PHE A 716 4.03 -17.96 -2.00
CA PHE A 716 4.71 -18.42 -3.22
C PHE A 716 5.04 -19.91 -3.26
N ALA A 717 4.74 -20.65 -2.19
CA ALA A 717 5.01 -22.09 -2.08
C ALA A 717 6.48 -22.43 -2.41
N ILE A 718 7.38 -21.64 -1.83
CA ILE A 718 8.83 -21.87 -1.86
C ILE A 718 9.13 -23.23 -1.22
N ASP A 719 10.21 -23.89 -1.66
CA ASP A 719 10.64 -25.17 -1.11
C ASP A 719 11.94 -25.01 -0.30
N ILE A 720 12.86 -24.19 -0.80
CA ILE A 720 14.23 -24.08 -0.27
C ILE A 720 14.55 -22.63 0.05
N LEU A 721 15.19 -22.41 1.20
CA LEU A 721 15.76 -21.13 1.59
C LEU A 721 17.28 -21.24 1.66
N LYS A 722 17.99 -20.41 0.87
CA LYS A 722 19.46 -20.36 0.84
C LYS A 722 19.96 -19.23 1.74
N ILE A 723 20.82 -19.57 2.72
CA ILE A 723 21.46 -18.59 3.61
C ILE A 723 22.68 -18.02 2.89
N ASP A 724 22.68 -16.70 2.68
CA ASP A 724 23.77 -16.01 2.00
C ASP A 724 25.13 -16.20 2.70
N GLN A 725 26.19 -16.23 1.90
CA GLN A 725 27.57 -16.39 2.38
C GLN A 725 27.99 -15.32 3.40
N THR A 726 27.40 -14.11 3.39
CA THR A 726 27.75 -13.05 4.35
C THR A 726 27.41 -13.43 5.78
N PHE A 727 26.35 -14.21 6.01
CA PHE A 727 25.97 -14.73 7.33
C PHE A 727 26.67 -16.03 7.70
N VAL A 728 27.40 -16.65 6.76
CA VAL A 728 28.12 -17.91 6.97
C VAL A 728 29.62 -17.69 7.18
N ARG A 729 30.19 -16.68 6.52
CA ARG A 729 31.64 -16.43 6.48
C ARG A 729 32.28 -16.33 7.87
N ASP A 730 31.63 -15.63 8.79
CA ASP A 730 32.20 -15.31 10.09
C ASP A 730 31.69 -16.28 11.21
N LEU A 731 30.97 -17.35 10.85
CA LEU A 731 30.54 -18.40 11.78
C LEU A 731 31.71 -19.28 12.25
N PRO A 732 31.71 -19.76 13.51
CA PRO A 732 30.74 -19.47 14.58
C PRO A 732 31.17 -18.30 15.50
N GLU A 733 32.19 -17.54 15.11
CA GLU A 733 32.88 -16.58 15.98
C GLU A 733 32.09 -15.28 16.14
N ASP A 734 31.44 -14.80 15.07
CA ASP A 734 30.53 -13.66 15.15
C ASP A 734 29.18 -14.09 15.73
N ARG A 735 28.80 -13.45 16.84
CA ARG A 735 27.58 -13.77 17.57
C ARG A 735 26.32 -13.32 16.82
N ASN A 736 26.37 -12.20 16.10
CA ASN A 736 25.22 -11.71 15.35
C ASN A 736 24.93 -12.63 14.17
N ASP A 737 25.95 -13.01 13.42
CA ASP A 737 25.80 -13.95 12.29
C ASP A 737 25.32 -15.31 12.77
N ALA A 738 25.82 -15.79 13.93
CA ALA A 738 25.33 -17.02 14.55
C ALA A 738 23.84 -16.93 14.95
N GLU A 739 23.41 -15.84 15.59
CA GLU A 739 22.00 -15.62 15.97
C GLU A 739 21.08 -15.48 14.75
N LEU A 740 21.54 -14.81 13.69
CA LEU A 740 20.81 -14.67 12.43
C LEU A 740 20.67 -16.01 11.71
N ALA A 741 21.77 -16.75 11.53
CA ALA A 741 21.75 -18.07 10.90
C ALA A 741 20.81 -19.04 11.64
N MET A 742 20.84 -19.06 12.98
CA MET A 742 19.90 -19.86 13.79
C MET A 742 18.45 -19.44 13.55
N THR A 743 18.17 -18.14 13.57
CA THR A 743 16.82 -17.61 13.37
C THR A 743 16.28 -17.97 11.98
N ILE A 744 17.12 -17.88 10.95
CA ILE A 744 16.74 -18.22 9.57
C ILE A 744 16.42 -19.72 9.46
N ILE A 745 17.24 -20.59 10.06
CA ILE A 745 17.01 -22.04 10.07
C ILE A 745 15.68 -22.39 10.75
N ASP A 746 15.47 -21.88 11.97
CA ASP A 746 14.25 -22.14 12.74
C ASP A 746 12.99 -21.63 12.01
N MET A 747 13.07 -20.45 11.42
CA MET A 747 11.99 -19.85 10.65
C MET A 747 11.62 -20.70 9.43
N ALA A 748 12.61 -21.12 8.65
CA ALA A 748 12.40 -21.95 7.46
C ALA A 748 11.73 -23.28 7.82
N HIS A 749 12.20 -23.96 8.87
CA HIS A 749 11.60 -25.21 9.34
C HIS A 749 10.17 -25.03 9.85
N ASN A 750 9.87 -23.93 10.54
CA ASN A 750 8.52 -23.59 10.98
C ASN A 750 7.55 -23.35 9.80
N LEU A 751 8.07 -22.93 8.65
CA LEU A 751 7.32 -22.77 7.40
C LEU A 751 7.27 -24.05 6.56
N GLY A 752 8.01 -25.10 6.97
CA GLY A 752 8.10 -26.36 6.24
C GLY A 752 9.03 -26.32 5.02
N LEU A 753 10.00 -25.39 5.01
CA LEU A 753 11.02 -25.21 3.98
C LEU A 753 12.30 -25.96 4.34
N ASP A 754 13.03 -26.44 3.34
CA ASP A 754 14.39 -26.96 3.51
C ASP A 754 15.40 -25.81 3.50
N VAL A 755 16.51 -25.95 4.22
CA VAL A 755 17.53 -24.90 4.35
C VAL A 755 18.87 -25.32 3.79
N LEU A 756 19.44 -24.48 2.94
CA LEU A 756 20.78 -24.65 2.35
C LEU A 756 21.68 -23.49 2.74
N ALA A 757 22.85 -23.75 3.33
CA ALA A 757 23.82 -22.70 3.65
C ALA A 757 24.88 -22.55 2.57
N GLU A 758 25.16 -21.32 2.14
CA GLU A 758 26.15 -21.00 1.11
C GLU A 758 27.49 -20.53 1.69
N GLY A 759 28.54 -20.57 0.88
CA GLY A 759 29.84 -20.02 1.29
C GLY A 759 30.50 -20.77 2.46
N VAL A 760 30.20 -22.06 2.66
CA VAL A 760 30.88 -22.86 3.69
C VAL A 760 32.31 -23.18 3.26
N GLU A 761 33.28 -22.59 3.94
CA GLU A 761 34.71 -22.71 3.66
C GLU A 761 35.48 -23.49 4.73
N THR A 762 34.96 -23.55 5.96
CA THR A 762 35.65 -24.18 7.09
C THR A 762 34.85 -25.29 7.76
N GLN A 763 35.56 -26.24 8.35
CA GLN A 763 34.96 -27.34 9.11
C GLN A 763 34.16 -26.83 10.33
N ALA A 764 34.57 -25.69 10.91
CA ALA A 764 33.88 -25.08 12.05
C ALA A 764 32.51 -24.53 11.65
N GLN A 765 32.42 -23.83 10.50
CA GLN A 765 31.16 -23.36 9.93
C GLN A 765 30.20 -24.54 9.67
N ARG A 766 30.70 -25.60 9.00
CA ARG A 766 29.91 -26.82 8.75
C ARG A 766 29.38 -27.44 10.04
N ALA A 767 30.24 -27.59 11.05
CA ALA A 767 29.86 -28.19 12.33
C ALA A 767 28.81 -27.35 13.08
N PHE A 768 28.92 -26.03 13.03
CA PHE A 768 27.91 -25.12 13.59
C PHE A 768 26.56 -25.29 12.88
N LEU A 769 26.53 -25.17 11.55
CA LEU A 769 25.31 -25.30 10.75
C LEU A 769 24.62 -26.65 10.97
N ALA A 770 25.40 -27.73 11.04
CA ALA A 770 24.88 -29.06 11.33
C ALA A 770 24.27 -29.16 12.74
N ALA A 771 24.88 -28.53 13.74
CA ALA A 771 24.36 -28.50 15.10
C ALA A 771 23.04 -27.72 15.22
N GLN A 772 22.84 -26.70 14.39
CA GLN A 772 21.58 -25.93 14.31
C GLN A 772 20.51 -26.59 13.44
N GLY A 773 20.82 -27.70 12.77
CA GLY A 773 19.85 -28.49 12.02
C GLY A 773 19.69 -28.10 10.55
N CYS A 774 20.60 -27.31 9.98
CA CYS A 774 20.62 -27.00 8.54
C CYS A 774 20.60 -28.29 7.68
N ASP A 775 19.81 -28.30 6.59
CA ASP A 775 19.52 -29.51 5.82
C ASP A 775 20.60 -29.84 4.78
N ALA A 776 21.14 -28.82 4.12
CA ALA A 776 22.19 -28.93 3.11
C ALA A 776 23.17 -27.77 3.17
N TRP A 777 24.33 -27.92 2.53
CA TRP A 777 25.31 -26.84 2.43
C TRP A 777 26.09 -26.88 1.12
N GLN A 778 26.59 -25.72 0.72
CA GLN A 778 27.51 -25.56 -0.40
C GLN A 778 28.62 -24.57 -0.08
N GLY A 779 29.79 -24.77 -0.69
CA GLY A 779 30.93 -23.88 -0.51
C GLY A 779 32.27 -24.54 -0.81
N TYR A 780 33.34 -23.74 -0.71
CA TYR A 780 34.69 -24.16 -1.08
C TYR A 780 35.28 -25.26 -0.20
N LEU A 781 34.68 -25.51 0.98
CA LEU A 781 35.03 -26.67 1.81
C LEU A 781 34.79 -27.99 1.07
N CYS A 782 33.73 -28.09 0.25
CA CYS A 782 33.50 -29.26 -0.60
C CYS A 782 34.27 -29.12 -1.90
N SER A 783 33.96 -28.09 -2.69
CA SER A 783 34.67 -27.78 -3.93
C SER A 783 34.35 -26.39 -4.42
N ARG A 784 35.27 -25.82 -5.20
CA ARG A 784 34.97 -24.69 -6.09
C ARG A 784 34.06 -25.17 -7.24
N PRO A 785 33.41 -24.28 -7.98
CA PRO A 785 32.70 -24.65 -9.20
C PRO A 785 33.63 -25.38 -10.19
N LEU A 786 33.17 -26.50 -10.73
CA LEU A 786 33.98 -27.39 -11.59
C LEU A 786 33.32 -27.61 -12.96
N PRO A 787 34.11 -27.85 -14.03
CA PRO A 787 33.59 -28.38 -15.28
C PRO A 787 32.89 -29.74 -15.10
N ALA A 788 31.97 -30.07 -16.00
CA ALA A 788 31.13 -31.25 -15.86
C ALA A 788 31.88 -32.58 -15.63
N ALA A 789 33.00 -32.78 -16.35
CA ALA A 789 33.81 -33.99 -16.25
C ALA A 789 34.59 -34.11 -14.92
N SER A 790 34.88 -32.98 -14.28
CA SER A 790 35.56 -32.95 -12.97
C SER A 790 34.57 -33.17 -11.85
N LEU A 791 33.37 -32.59 -11.96
CA LEU A 791 32.28 -32.86 -11.02
C LEU A 791 31.91 -34.35 -11.00
N ALA A 792 31.82 -34.98 -12.17
CA ALA A 792 31.48 -36.40 -12.24
C ALA A 792 32.48 -37.31 -11.49
N ARG A 793 33.76 -36.97 -11.57
CA ARG A 793 34.81 -37.65 -10.80
C ARG A 793 34.67 -37.39 -9.31
N LEU A 794 34.47 -36.13 -8.92
CA LEU A 794 34.25 -35.77 -7.53
C LEU A 794 33.09 -36.58 -6.93
N VAL A 795 31.95 -36.66 -7.61
CA VAL A 795 30.76 -37.38 -7.11
C VAL A 795 31.02 -38.89 -6.92
N ASN A 796 31.82 -39.51 -7.79
CA ASN A 796 32.18 -40.93 -7.66
C ASN A 796 33.19 -41.18 -6.54
N ASP A 797 34.14 -40.26 -6.36
CA ASP A 797 35.23 -40.39 -5.39
C ASP A 797 34.85 -39.83 -4.00
N HIS A 798 33.70 -39.16 -3.88
CA HIS A 798 33.27 -38.50 -2.65
C HIS A 798 32.90 -39.51 -1.57
N GLU A 799 33.70 -39.56 -0.50
CA GLU A 799 33.38 -40.33 0.70
C GLU A 799 32.46 -39.50 1.62
N PRO A 800 31.21 -39.96 1.87
CA PRO A 800 30.28 -39.21 2.70
C PRO A 800 30.72 -39.22 4.17
N GLU A 801 30.85 -38.03 4.76
CA GLU A 801 31.01 -37.85 6.21
C GLU A 801 29.67 -37.47 6.86
N PRO A 802 28.92 -38.43 7.42
CA PRO A 802 27.61 -38.17 8.00
C PRO A 802 27.71 -37.39 9.33
N PHE A 803 26.77 -36.49 9.57
CA PHE A 803 26.62 -35.74 10.82
C PHE A 803 25.35 -36.17 11.56
N ALA A 804 25.42 -36.38 12.87
CA ALA A 804 24.27 -36.80 13.68
C ALA A 804 23.32 -35.61 13.93
N ARG A 805 22.06 -35.70 13.46
CA ARG A 805 21.01 -34.70 13.71
C ARG A 805 20.61 -34.64 15.19
N ARG A 806 20.25 -33.44 15.67
CA ARG A 806 19.24 -33.27 16.72
C ARG A 806 17.86 -33.61 16.14
N THR A 807 17.02 -34.35 16.87
CA THR A 807 15.67 -34.70 16.41
C THR A 807 14.86 -33.44 16.09
N PRO A 808 14.35 -33.27 14.85
CA PRO A 808 13.58 -32.10 14.48
C PRO A 808 12.20 -32.12 15.16
N VAL A 809 11.69 -30.94 15.54
CA VAL A 809 10.27 -30.75 15.87
C VAL A 809 9.49 -30.71 14.55
N LYS A 810 9.33 -31.86 13.87
CA LYS A 810 8.35 -31.93 12.77
C LYS A 810 6.96 -31.87 13.39
N ALA A 811 6.30 -30.73 13.27
CA ALA A 811 4.86 -30.64 13.51
C ALA A 811 4.16 -31.64 12.58
N ALA A 812 3.43 -32.58 13.16
CA ALA A 812 2.71 -33.61 12.43
C ALA A 812 1.57 -32.99 11.61
N MET A 813 1.81 -32.67 10.34
CA MET A 813 0.75 -32.50 9.35
C MET A 813 0.57 -33.81 8.58
N ALA A 814 -0.66 -34.33 8.62
CA ALA A 814 -1.08 -35.61 8.04
C ALA A 814 -0.81 -35.71 6.52
N PRO A 815 -0.62 -36.92 5.97
CA PRO A 815 -0.38 -37.10 4.55
C PRO A 815 -1.60 -36.68 3.73
N ARG A 816 -1.40 -35.78 2.76
CA ARG A 816 -2.39 -35.44 1.72
C ARG A 816 -2.71 -36.70 0.93
N ARG A 817 -3.91 -37.27 1.14
CA ARG A 817 -4.47 -38.30 0.26
C ARG A 817 -4.67 -37.72 -1.14
N HIS A 818 -4.05 -38.34 -2.13
CA HIS A 818 -4.43 -38.20 -3.53
C HIS A 818 -5.91 -38.60 -3.69
N LEU A 819 -6.75 -37.64 -4.06
CA LEU A 819 -8.05 -37.92 -4.64
C LEU A 819 -7.83 -38.44 -6.06
N ARG A 820 -7.95 -39.76 -6.22
CA ARG A 820 -8.39 -40.37 -7.48
C ARG A 820 -9.92 -40.43 -7.45
N SER A 821 -10.56 -39.54 -8.19
CA SER A 821 -11.81 -39.75 -8.94
C SER A 821 -12.00 -38.57 -9.87
#